data_AF-A0A9Q8Z3Q2-F1
#
_entry.id   AF-A0A9Q8Z3Q2-F1
#
_cell.length_a   1.000
_cell.length_b   1.000
_cell.length_c   1.000
_cell.angle_alpha   90.00
_cell.angle_beta   90.00
_cell.angle_gamma   90.00
#
_symmetry.space_group_name_H-M   'P 1'
#
loop_
_entity.id
_entity.type
_entity.pdbx_description
1 polymer ?
#
loop_
_entity_poly.entity_id
_entity_poly.type
_entity_poly.pdbx_seq_one_letter_code
_entity_poly.pdbx_strand_id
1 'polypeptide(L)'
;MLRETLQNTCLVLLSLSTTSAGFSDFFFAGNGGNASEPRTCPGSPWDCPPPNICAHDDKLDKYYCCIPGSQDAVCWAPSDGCDGADSTTPGGNQQSCGSGINTFCCLKSSEHCTERQNQTNICWSSAPNPIASLNETAVNETAHSLESARPSASSYVVQLAALATLTSTTPGLPSATKSTPASSPTTSPSQETSSSTPTGDSSSGISGGAIGGIVGGVVGGLALLGVVGYFLWRRRKNNKHNPYKAANMHEPSHVDEAPSAPAAAETSSNPLYAEAPATENSAGAKATAEDLPPNEIIANKTDPSVAPLDSPPDWVYPETLPPMPQCIAQQDQSAWLNAMTKCTKKQCMRHFGVICTRHQWRTQLSCLNIELSPQVVQEYISYCSRSVLAKAQVYQWIRTVTDRTWLVEVGDTNGLQTLSPASLSKGYTSVSVINKAPTCLAESTSPMSMESFGHIMTSCGFEAYSRHTGNAARPWEYRESLHSMIALDAETVGYDLVHHNIPFGNYFDKQCFCRTFDASLATADCVGPGLSSTMERLWMSATCGTDALPSNWTRGLKTTVHDYIPTEAWSWPQCFRSMPLSVVELHGECTTNACKIDSDGYCEVTRAVDRACFCRNIDYDTCSGPCHIFETRIDYVRWLHNLCGAEEGWNGLPEHWRRLARITPLDLIPWTWYVNSSGHSNLALGEKGREGLDFKPSCASNEWKSMSLIFANLAALFTAVFGSRPGARSTAPRPLNRVLWFPKGISIAALCFLANIVNAWLIQSTPGYEDVSIIDLALLWCSMPRFTWLTVPLILTNPYNRSTFCTVAASVVSEILLQALSASSIVTTVAYGHKHNFYSQSMERLDSAPSAKFMYAGALIWVFIVFASSILLIQALWDVSTSFSVDETPTPRPINPRDMHLAAQLKEPFVEQWTWLEEKIAEYWIDKDWDLEASPLMRDGRTYPVYGTLPTKSRDNRKTKRRMVRLTLIAIVSMFFLWVAQWMFWLGFIGLTADE
;
A
#
# COMPACT_ATOMS: atom_id res chain seq x y z
N MET A 1 23.00 26.77 32.05
CA MET A 1 21.93 25.77 32.24
C MET A 1 20.59 26.21 31.66
N LEU A 2 19.67 26.91 32.36
CA LEU A 2 18.29 27.09 31.85
C LEU A 2 18.21 27.66 30.40
N ARG A 3 19.11 28.57 30.03
CA ARG A 3 19.23 29.10 28.66
C ARG A 3 19.68 28.05 27.63
N GLU A 4 20.62 27.20 27.99
CA GLU A 4 21.15 26.12 27.13
C GLU A 4 20.19 24.93 27.08
N THR A 5 19.49 24.61 28.17
CA THR A 5 18.42 23.60 28.14
C THR A 5 17.24 24.09 27.30
N LEU A 6 16.89 25.39 27.36
CA LEU A 6 15.91 25.98 26.43
C LEU A 6 16.43 26.01 24.99
N GLN A 7 17.70 26.33 24.76
CA GLN A 7 18.28 26.36 23.42
C GLN A 7 18.36 24.95 22.81
N ASN A 8 18.70 23.94 23.60
CA ASN A 8 18.73 22.54 23.17
C ASN A 8 17.33 21.92 23.06
N THR A 9 16.36 22.23 23.94
CA THR A 9 14.97 21.77 23.74
C THR A 9 14.27 22.52 22.61
N CYS A 10 14.61 23.78 22.35
CA CYS A 10 14.14 24.50 21.17
C CYS A 10 14.76 23.91 19.88
N LEU A 11 16.04 23.54 19.88
CA LEU A 11 16.65 22.77 18.79
C LEU A 11 15.97 21.39 18.60
N VAL A 12 15.67 20.67 19.68
CA VAL A 12 14.96 19.37 19.60
C VAL A 12 13.52 19.52 19.09
N LEU A 13 12.80 20.57 19.50
CA LEU A 13 11.45 20.87 18.99
C LEU A 13 11.47 21.39 17.55
N LEU A 14 12.52 22.10 17.12
CA LEU A 14 12.76 22.46 15.73
C LEU A 14 13.10 21.22 14.89
N SER A 15 13.83 20.24 15.42
CA SER A 15 14.04 18.92 14.77
C SER A 15 12.83 17.99 14.79
N LEU A 16 11.75 18.37 15.49
CA LEU A 16 10.41 17.78 15.35
C LEU A 16 9.45 18.68 14.54
N SER A 17 9.98 19.79 14.01
CA SER A 17 9.31 20.70 13.07
C SER A 17 9.99 20.73 11.70
N THR A 18 10.88 19.77 11.41
CA THR A 18 11.37 19.50 10.06
C THR A 18 10.24 18.92 9.23
N THR A 19 9.51 19.78 8.53
CA THR A 19 8.88 19.36 7.28
C THR A 19 9.98 18.78 6.40
N SER A 20 9.86 17.51 6.01
CA SER A 20 10.86 16.87 5.16
C SER A 20 11.17 17.76 3.96
N ALA A 21 12.45 18.06 3.72
CA ALA A 21 12.87 18.62 2.45
C ALA A 21 13.01 17.43 1.49
N GLY A 22 11.88 17.03 0.94
CA GLY A 22 11.77 15.87 0.05
C GLY A 22 11.14 16.31 -1.25
N PHE A 23 11.66 15.74 -2.35
CA PHE A 23 11.08 15.94 -3.67
C PHE A 23 9.69 15.30 -3.76
N SER A 24 8.78 15.95 -4.48
CA SER A 24 7.36 15.57 -4.56
C SER A 24 7.03 14.73 -5.79
N ASP A 25 7.22 15.31 -6.98
CA ASP A 25 7.00 14.67 -8.27
C ASP A 25 8.29 14.05 -8.84
N PHE A 26 8.14 12.91 -9.53
CA PHE A 26 9.22 12.15 -10.15
C PHE A 26 8.84 11.67 -11.56
N PHE A 27 9.72 11.86 -12.55
CA PHE A 27 9.51 11.37 -13.92
C PHE A 27 10.80 11.17 -14.71
N PHE A 28 10.79 10.24 -15.66
CA PHE A 28 11.82 10.19 -16.71
C PHE A 28 11.53 11.28 -17.75
N ALA A 29 12.55 12.03 -18.16
CA ALA A 29 12.43 12.96 -19.30
C ALA A 29 12.32 12.17 -20.62
N GLY A 30 11.34 12.52 -21.45
CA GLY A 30 11.19 12.02 -22.82
C GLY A 30 11.68 13.03 -23.85
N ASN A 31 11.74 12.63 -25.12
CA ASN A 31 12.17 13.47 -26.24
C ASN A 31 11.04 13.73 -27.26
N GLY A 32 9.77 13.55 -26.86
CA GLY A 32 8.60 13.79 -27.72
C GLY A 32 8.50 12.87 -28.94
N GLY A 33 9.33 11.83 -29.03
CA GLY A 33 9.49 10.98 -30.22
C GLY A 33 10.48 11.52 -31.25
N ASN A 34 11.15 12.64 -30.99
CA ASN A 34 12.24 13.15 -31.80
C ASN A 34 13.58 12.67 -31.25
N ALA A 35 14.22 11.72 -31.94
CA ALA A 35 15.54 11.20 -31.57
C ALA A 35 16.67 12.26 -31.56
N SER A 36 16.41 13.47 -32.07
CA SER A 36 17.34 14.61 -32.08
C SER A 36 17.15 15.59 -30.92
N GLU A 37 16.09 15.45 -30.11
CA GLU A 37 15.82 16.33 -28.98
C GLU A 37 16.43 15.79 -27.67
N PRO A 38 17.05 16.66 -26.84
CA PRO A 38 17.61 16.27 -25.55
C PRO A 38 16.52 15.94 -24.54
N ARG A 39 16.78 15.00 -23.63
CA ARG A 39 15.85 14.57 -22.57
C ARG A 39 16.03 15.46 -21.34
N THR A 40 15.54 16.70 -21.40
CA THR A 40 15.73 17.72 -20.35
C THR A 40 14.64 17.70 -19.26
N CYS A 41 15.02 17.94 -18.01
CA CYS A 41 14.04 18.34 -16.98
C CYS A 41 13.52 19.77 -17.24
N PRO A 42 12.31 20.15 -16.79
CA PRO A 42 11.80 21.51 -16.94
C PRO A 42 12.75 22.54 -16.30
N GLY A 43 13.05 23.62 -17.02
CA GLY A 43 14.05 24.62 -16.60
C GLY A 43 15.52 24.20 -16.79
N SER A 44 15.82 22.93 -17.06
CA SER A 44 17.19 22.47 -17.34
C SER A 44 17.55 22.63 -18.82
N PRO A 45 18.69 23.28 -19.17
CA PRO A 45 19.22 23.27 -20.53
C PRO A 45 20.04 22.01 -20.84
N TRP A 46 20.03 20.99 -19.95
CA TRP A 46 20.88 19.80 -20.03
C TRP A 46 20.12 18.49 -19.95
N ASP A 47 20.64 17.51 -20.67
CA ASP A 47 20.20 16.12 -20.70
C ASP A 47 20.19 15.45 -19.31
N CYS A 48 19.04 14.89 -18.96
CA CYS A 48 18.80 13.98 -17.85
C CYS A 48 18.18 12.68 -18.39
N PRO A 49 18.95 11.87 -19.16
CA PRO A 49 18.43 10.65 -19.77
C PRO A 49 18.28 9.55 -18.72
N PRO A 50 17.40 8.56 -18.94
CA PRO A 50 17.39 7.31 -18.18
C PRO A 50 18.81 6.72 -18.05
N PRO A 51 19.19 6.15 -16.88
CA PRO A 51 18.36 5.84 -15.71
C PRO A 51 18.06 7.03 -14.77
N ASN A 52 18.51 8.25 -15.08
CA ASN A 52 18.27 9.43 -14.25
C ASN A 52 16.80 9.86 -14.28
N ILE A 53 16.34 10.52 -13.21
CA ILE A 53 14.95 10.92 -13.00
C ILE A 53 14.88 12.40 -12.64
N CYS A 54 13.98 13.15 -13.27
CA CYS A 54 13.66 14.52 -12.90
C CYS A 54 12.79 14.51 -11.63
N ALA A 55 13.19 15.27 -10.62
CA ALA A 55 12.53 15.38 -9.32
C ALA A 55 12.22 16.86 -8.99
N HIS A 56 11.04 17.14 -8.44
CA HIS A 56 10.60 18.51 -8.10
C HIS A 56 10.83 18.87 -6.62
N ASP A 57 11.45 20.02 -6.31
CA ASP A 57 11.53 20.56 -4.95
C ASP A 57 10.48 21.66 -4.74
N ASP A 58 9.37 21.31 -4.08
CA ASP A 58 8.26 22.22 -3.72
C ASP A 58 8.69 23.46 -2.92
N LYS A 59 9.86 23.44 -2.25
CA LYS A 59 10.35 24.56 -1.44
C LYS A 59 11.12 25.59 -2.28
N LEU A 60 11.53 25.21 -3.48
CA LEU A 60 12.30 26.04 -4.42
C LEU A 60 11.57 26.29 -5.76
N ASP A 61 10.49 25.56 -6.03
CA ASP A 61 9.79 25.52 -7.34
C ASP A 61 10.76 25.17 -8.49
N LYS A 62 11.66 24.20 -8.22
CA LYS A 62 12.83 23.89 -9.05
C LYS A 62 12.99 22.39 -9.27
N TYR A 63 13.28 22.00 -10.51
CA TYR A 63 13.53 20.61 -10.89
C TYR A 63 15.02 20.27 -10.87
N TYR A 64 15.34 19.10 -10.34
CA TYR A 64 16.69 18.52 -10.30
C TYR A 64 16.72 17.19 -11.05
N CYS A 65 17.82 16.91 -11.75
CA CYS A 65 18.12 15.59 -12.27
C CYS A 65 18.77 14.74 -11.16
N CYS A 66 18.09 13.70 -10.69
CA CYS A 66 18.61 12.77 -9.69
C CYS A 66 19.20 11.52 -10.35
N ILE A 67 20.28 11.00 -9.77
CA ILE A 67 21.05 9.84 -10.26
C ILE A 67 20.81 8.63 -9.32
N PRO A 68 20.44 7.43 -9.81
CA PRO A 68 20.32 6.22 -8.97
C PRO A 68 21.65 5.46 -8.80
N GLY A 69 21.64 4.31 -8.13
CA GLY A 69 22.73 3.31 -8.18
C GLY A 69 23.90 3.49 -7.20
N SER A 70 23.97 4.58 -6.42
CA SER A 70 25.01 4.77 -5.40
C SER A 70 24.51 5.65 -4.24
N GLN A 71 24.97 5.36 -3.01
CA GLN A 71 24.66 6.18 -1.83
C GLN A 71 25.23 7.60 -1.91
N ASP A 72 26.31 7.79 -2.68
CA ASP A 72 26.93 9.11 -2.93
C ASP A 72 26.31 9.83 -4.16
N ALA A 73 25.24 9.28 -4.75
CA ALA A 73 24.61 9.87 -5.93
C ALA A 73 23.79 11.12 -5.56
N VAL A 74 23.96 12.21 -6.31
CA VAL A 74 23.35 13.51 -6.04
C VAL A 74 22.20 13.85 -6.99
N CYS A 75 21.33 14.76 -6.57
CA CYS A 75 20.40 15.49 -7.44
C CYS A 75 21.04 16.83 -7.85
N TRP A 76 21.03 17.17 -9.14
CA TRP A 76 21.72 18.35 -9.69
C TRP A 76 20.85 19.16 -10.67
N ALA A 77 21.08 20.46 -10.73
CA ALA A 77 20.30 21.43 -11.51
C ALA A 77 21.20 22.56 -12.06
N PRO A 78 20.71 23.37 -13.02
CA PRO A 78 21.37 24.62 -13.39
C PRO A 78 21.42 25.63 -12.24
N SER A 79 22.50 26.40 -12.25
CA SER A 79 22.61 27.73 -11.67
C SER A 79 21.65 28.65 -12.40
N ASP A 80 20.80 29.36 -11.66
CA ASP A 80 19.83 30.30 -12.20
C ASP A 80 20.47 31.65 -12.61
N GLY A 81 21.78 31.79 -12.39
CA GLY A 81 22.55 33.01 -12.57
C GLY A 81 22.99 33.63 -11.23
N CYS A 82 23.73 34.74 -11.31
CA CYS A 82 24.18 35.50 -10.15
C CYS A 82 23.35 36.79 -9.99
N ASP A 83 22.63 36.90 -8.88
CA ASP A 83 21.64 37.97 -8.62
C ASP A 83 22.23 39.23 -7.94
N GLY A 84 23.56 39.40 -7.99
CA GLY A 84 24.27 40.50 -7.36
C GLY A 84 24.46 41.72 -8.26
N ALA A 85 25.58 42.42 -8.08
CA ALA A 85 25.89 43.65 -8.81
C ALA A 85 26.33 43.42 -10.27
N ASP A 86 26.78 42.21 -10.59
CA ASP A 86 27.15 41.75 -11.93
C ASP A 86 26.93 40.23 -12.05
N SER A 87 27.09 39.70 -13.27
CA SER A 87 26.87 38.28 -13.59
C SER A 87 27.87 37.30 -12.95
N THR A 88 28.77 37.77 -12.08
CA THR A 88 29.71 36.94 -11.30
C THR A 88 29.59 37.15 -9.79
N THR A 89 28.73 38.07 -9.34
CA THR A 89 28.57 38.46 -7.94
C THR A 89 27.31 37.82 -7.35
N PRO A 90 27.40 36.99 -6.30
CA PRO A 90 26.22 36.34 -5.71
C PRO A 90 25.29 37.33 -5.00
N GLY A 91 23.98 37.09 -5.13
CA GLY A 91 22.95 37.72 -4.30
C GLY A 91 23.02 37.28 -2.83
N GLY A 92 22.24 37.92 -1.94
CA GLY A 92 22.32 37.70 -0.48
C GLY A 92 21.96 36.28 0.00
N ASN A 93 21.21 35.53 -0.82
CA ASN A 93 20.82 34.12 -0.65
C ASN A 93 21.72 33.14 -1.44
N GLN A 94 22.69 33.64 -2.22
CA GLN A 94 23.52 32.84 -3.11
C GLN A 94 24.97 32.69 -2.60
N GLN A 95 25.72 31.79 -3.21
CA GLN A 95 27.17 31.63 -3.03
C GLN A 95 27.87 31.51 -4.40
N SER A 96 29.06 32.10 -4.51
CA SER A 96 29.90 32.05 -5.70
C SER A 96 30.58 30.69 -5.83
N CYS A 97 30.40 30.04 -6.98
CA CYS A 97 31.01 28.79 -7.39
C CYS A 97 31.94 29.04 -8.59
N GLY A 98 33.09 28.34 -8.65
CA GLY A 98 34.08 28.56 -9.70
C GLY A 98 34.99 29.77 -9.46
N SER A 99 35.60 30.30 -10.53
CA SER A 99 36.50 31.46 -10.49
C SER A 99 36.73 32.07 -11.88
N GLY A 100 36.91 33.39 -11.92
CA GLY A 100 37.21 34.13 -13.15
C GLY A 100 36.00 34.20 -14.09
N ILE A 101 36.21 33.94 -15.39
CA ILE A 101 35.14 33.94 -16.40
C ILE A 101 34.15 32.76 -16.25
N ASN A 102 34.50 31.77 -15.42
CA ASN A 102 33.69 30.58 -15.15
C ASN A 102 33.02 30.65 -13.76
N THR A 103 32.83 31.85 -13.20
CA THR A 103 32.08 32.04 -11.95
C THR A 103 30.57 31.96 -12.20
N PHE A 104 29.88 31.20 -11.37
CA PHE A 104 28.42 31.04 -11.35
C PHE A 104 27.90 31.00 -9.91
N CYS A 105 26.58 30.98 -9.69
CA CYS A 105 26.02 31.10 -8.35
C CYS A 105 24.99 30.00 -8.04
N CYS A 106 25.07 29.44 -6.83
CA CYS A 106 24.10 28.45 -6.31
C CYS A 106 23.45 28.97 -5.03
N LEU A 107 22.29 28.41 -4.65
CA LEU A 107 21.53 28.81 -3.45
C LEU A 107 22.23 28.36 -2.16
N LYS A 108 22.72 29.33 -1.37
CA LYS A 108 23.64 29.11 -0.23
C LYS A 108 23.09 28.24 0.91
N SER A 109 21.77 28.13 1.03
CA SER A 109 21.09 27.34 2.07
C SER A 109 20.63 25.95 1.62
N SER A 110 20.60 25.71 0.31
CA SER A 110 19.81 24.64 -0.31
C SER A 110 20.55 23.91 -1.43
N GLU A 111 21.69 24.43 -1.87
CA GLU A 111 22.54 23.87 -2.91
C GLU A 111 24.02 23.97 -2.55
N HIS A 112 24.81 23.05 -3.09
CA HIS A 112 26.27 23.06 -3.08
C HIS A 112 26.81 23.30 -4.50
N CYS A 113 27.98 23.91 -4.60
CA CYS A 113 28.73 23.94 -5.87
C CYS A 113 29.10 22.49 -6.27
N THR A 114 29.06 22.16 -7.57
CA THR A 114 29.57 20.86 -8.04
C THR A 114 31.04 20.64 -7.64
N GLU A 115 31.34 19.47 -7.09
CA GLU A 115 32.71 19.07 -6.71
C GLU A 115 33.47 18.38 -7.86
N ARG A 116 32.80 18.15 -9.00
CA ARG A 116 33.41 17.53 -10.18
C ARG A 116 34.26 18.53 -10.96
N GLN A 117 35.51 18.16 -11.24
CA GLN A 117 36.44 18.99 -12.01
C GLN A 117 35.88 19.33 -13.41
N ASN A 118 36.14 20.57 -13.85
CA ASN A 118 35.70 21.15 -15.13
C ASN A 118 34.17 21.23 -15.36
N GLN A 119 33.33 20.94 -14.35
CA GLN A 119 31.91 21.32 -14.41
C GLN A 119 31.72 22.78 -14.02
N THR A 120 30.85 23.49 -14.75
CA THR A 120 30.49 24.90 -14.52
C THR A 120 28.98 25.04 -14.63
N ASN A 121 28.41 26.07 -13.99
CA ASN A 121 26.97 26.31 -13.84
C ASN A 121 26.17 25.22 -13.11
N ILE A 122 26.74 24.07 -12.73
CA ILE A 122 26.00 22.97 -12.09
C ILE A 122 25.98 23.15 -10.57
N CYS A 123 24.77 23.18 -10.01
CA CYS A 123 24.47 23.18 -8.58
C CYS A 123 23.93 21.80 -8.15
N TRP A 124 24.38 21.30 -7.00
CA TRP A 124 23.87 20.06 -6.39
C TRP A 124 22.90 20.40 -5.27
N SER A 125 21.76 19.71 -5.16
CA SER A 125 20.84 19.94 -4.03
C SER A 125 21.48 19.51 -2.71
N SER A 126 21.21 20.27 -1.63
CA SER A 126 21.51 19.86 -0.26
C SER A 126 20.48 18.87 0.31
N ALA A 127 19.39 18.58 -0.41
CA ALA A 127 18.42 17.56 -0.02
C ALA A 127 18.94 16.14 -0.33
N PRO A 128 18.66 15.14 0.51
CA PRO A 128 19.10 13.77 0.26
C PRO A 128 18.40 13.19 -0.98
N ASN A 129 19.19 12.63 -1.90
CA ASN A 129 18.67 12.03 -3.13
C ASN A 129 17.82 10.78 -2.81
N PRO A 130 16.51 10.78 -3.12
CA PRO A 130 15.60 9.71 -2.73
C PRO A 130 15.69 8.46 -3.62
N ILE A 131 16.38 8.53 -4.78
CA ILE A 131 16.59 7.39 -5.68
C ILE A 131 17.99 6.78 -5.57
N ALA A 132 18.87 7.34 -4.75
CA ALA A 132 20.27 6.93 -4.59
C ALA A 132 20.45 5.42 -4.35
N SER A 133 19.54 4.80 -3.59
CA SER A 133 19.57 3.37 -3.25
C SER A 133 18.85 2.45 -4.25
N LEU A 134 18.27 2.98 -5.33
CA LEU A 134 17.57 2.18 -6.34
C LEU A 134 18.56 1.52 -7.30
N ASN A 135 18.22 0.30 -7.75
CA ASN A 135 19.05 -0.46 -8.68
C ASN A 135 18.99 0.14 -10.10
N GLU A 136 20.11 0.71 -10.55
CA GLU A 136 20.25 1.45 -11.81
C GLU A 136 19.73 0.68 -13.04
N THR A 137 20.03 -0.62 -13.16
CA THR A 137 19.60 -1.40 -14.34
C THR A 137 18.08 -1.58 -14.40
N ALA A 138 17.45 -1.91 -13.27
CA ALA A 138 16.00 -2.08 -13.19
C ALA A 138 15.25 -0.74 -13.38
N VAL A 139 15.84 0.38 -12.95
CA VAL A 139 15.34 1.73 -13.25
C VAL A 139 15.42 2.01 -14.77
N ASN A 140 16.55 1.66 -15.42
CA ASN A 140 16.70 1.84 -16.87
C ASN A 140 15.75 0.96 -17.69
N GLU A 141 15.58 -0.31 -17.32
CA GLU A 141 14.63 -1.24 -17.94
C GLU A 141 13.19 -0.73 -17.82
N THR A 142 12.82 -0.17 -16.66
CA THR A 142 11.52 0.48 -16.45
C THR A 142 11.32 1.67 -17.39
N ALA A 143 12.35 2.51 -17.56
CA ALA A 143 12.29 3.64 -18.48
C ALA A 143 12.13 3.21 -19.95
N HIS A 144 12.93 2.25 -20.42
CA HIS A 144 12.82 1.72 -21.79
C HIS A 144 11.47 1.03 -22.05
N SER A 145 10.87 0.39 -21.05
CA SER A 145 9.52 -0.18 -21.15
C SER A 145 8.44 0.90 -21.32
N LEU A 146 8.52 1.98 -20.53
CA LEU A 146 7.61 3.13 -20.63
C LEU A 146 7.79 3.89 -21.97
N GLU A 147 9.02 4.07 -22.41
CA GLU A 147 9.38 4.68 -23.70
C GLU A 147 8.87 3.85 -24.89
N SER A 148 9.06 2.52 -24.85
CA SER A 148 8.52 1.60 -25.86
C SER A 148 6.99 1.61 -25.93
N ALA A 149 6.31 1.79 -24.79
CA ALA A 149 4.86 1.88 -24.72
C ALA A 149 4.29 3.23 -25.20
N ARG A 150 5.07 4.33 -25.13
CA ARG A 150 4.68 5.68 -25.56
C ARG A 150 5.89 6.47 -26.09
N PRO A 151 6.36 6.22 -27.32
CA PRO A 151 7.58 6.86 -27.83
C PRO A 151 7.43 8.38 -28.03
N SER A 152 6.21 8.89 -28.21
CA SER A 152 5.94 10.32 -28.44
C SER A 152 5.73 11.17 -27.17
N ALA A 153 6.05 10.65 -25.98
CA ALA A 153 5.86 11.37 -24.73
C ALA A 153 7.05 12.31 -24.41
N SER A 154 6.76 13.48 -23.82
CA SER A 154 7.76 14.41 -23.29
C SER A 154 8.24 14.04 -21.88
N SER A 155 7.49 13.20 -21.15
CA SER A 155 7.77 12.82 -19.76
C SER A 155 6.99 11.58 -19.35
N TYR A 156 7.61 10.70 -18.56
CA TYR A 156 7.00 9.49 -18.03
C TYR A 156 6.95 9.56 -16.50
N VAL A 157 5.79 9.90 -15.94
CA VAL A 157 5.58 10.05 -14.49
C VAL A 157 5.67 8.71 -13.77
N VAL A 158 6.42 8.66 -12.66
CA VAL A 158 6.70 7.45 -11.88
C VAL A 158 6.42 7.69 -10.40
N GLN A 159 5.69 6.79 -9.76
CA GLN A 159 5.57 6.79 -8.30
C GLN A 159 6.80 6.11 -7.68
N LEU A 160 7.57 6.86 -6.88
CA LEU A 160 8.80 6.38 -6.26
C LEU A 160 8.62 5.05 -5.50
N ALA A 161 7.50 4.89 -4.77
CA ALA A 161 7.19 3.67 -4.04
C ALA A 161 7.01 2.44 -4.96
N ALA A 162 6.42 2.62 -6.15
CA ALA A 162 6.24 1.55 -7.14
C ALA A 162 7.56 1.19 -7.83
N LEU A 163 8.42 2.19 -8.09
CA LEU A 163 9.77 1.95 -8.61
C LEU A 163 10.63 1.20 -7.58
N ALA A 164 10.56 1.58 -6.31
CA ALA A 164 11.25 0.90 -5.22
C ALA A 164 10.86 -0.58 -5.10
N THR A 165 9.56 -0.91 -5.16
CA THR A 165 9.11 -2.32 -5.12
C THR A 165 9.56 -3.13 -6.33
N LEU A 166 9.67 -2.53 -7.52
CA LEU A 166 10.22 -3.19 -8.71
C LEU A 166 11.73 -3.46 -8.60
N THR A 167 12.49 -2.57 -7.95
CA THR A 167 13.95 -2.76 -7.76
C THR A 167 14.33 -3.76 -6.66
N SER A 168 13.39 -4.19 -5.83
CA SER A 168 13.64 -5.03 -4.66
C SER A 168 13.78 -6.52 -5.01
N THR A 169 14.99 -6.96 -5.37
CA THR A 169 15.32 -8.37 -5.62
C THR A 169 15.29 -9.23 -4.33
N THR A 170 14.08 -9.56 -3.88
CA THR A 170 13.80 -10.62 -2.89
C THR A 170 12.97 -11.70 -3.58
N PRO A 171 13.42 -12.97 -3.66
CA PRO A 171 12.74 -14.00 -4.43
C PRO A 171 11.45 -14.48 -3.76
N GLY A 172 10.35 -13.76 -4.00
CA GLY A 172 8.97 -14.18 -3.69
C GLY A 172 8.29 -14.86 -4.88
N LEU A 173 7.30 -15.71 -4.59
CA LEU A 173 6.52 -16.40 -5.63
C LEU A 173 5.74 -15.40 -6.52
N PRO A 174 5.59 -15.70 -7.82
CA PRO A 174 4.90 -14.80 -8.75
C PRO A 174 3.41 -14.67 -8.41
N SER A 175 2.92 -13.43 -8.37
CA SER A 175 1.50 -13.10 -8.32
C SER A 175 1.12 -12.30 -9.57
N ALA A 176 -0.09 -12.53 -10.10
CA ALA A 176 -0.41 -12.15 -11.47
C ALA A 176 -0.61 -10.63 -11.68
N THR A 177 0.10 -10.09 -12.67
CA THR A 177 0.00 -8.69 -13.08
C THR A 177 -1.35 -8.39 -13.74
N LYS A 178 -2.11 -7.42 -13.21
CA LYS A 178 -3.26 -6.81 -13.91
C LYS A 178 -2.80 -5.52 -14.61
N SER A 179 -2.89 -5.49 -15.93
CA SER A 179 -2.65 -4.30 -16.74
C SER A 179 -3.90 -3.41 -16.84
N THR A 180 -3.73 -2.10 -16.76
CA THR A 180 -4.82 -1.11 -16.92
C THR A 180 -4.63 -0.33 -18.24
N PRO A 181 -5.63 -0.27 -19.14
CA PRO A 181 -5.53 0.54 -20.37
C PRO A 181 -5.65 2.04 -20.08
N ALA A 182 -5.00 2.87 -20.89
CA ALA A 182 -5.02 4.32 -20.76
C ALA A 182 -5.78 5.00 -21.91
N SER A 183 -6.61 5.99 -21.57
CA SER A 183 -7.38 6.76 -22.56
C SER A 183 -6.56 7.91 -23.15
N SER A 184 -6.79 8.24 -24.42
CA SER A 184 -6.09 9.30 -25.16
C SER A 184 -7.02 10.51 -25.40
N PRO A 185 -6.60 11.75 -25.14
CA PRO A 185 -7.38 12.94 -25.50
C PRO A 185 -7.28 13.24 -27.00
N THR A 186 -8.36 13.76 -27.59
CA THR A 186 -8.39 14.27 -28.98
C THR A 186 -8.75 15.76 -28.97
N THR A 187 -8.03 16.58 -29.74
CA THR A 187 -8.22 18.04 -29.80
C THR A 187 -8.42 18.55 -31.23
N SER A 188 -9.41 19.42 -31.42
CA SER A 188 -9.52 20.37 -32.55
C SER A 188 -10.54 21.47 -32.21
N PRO A 189 -10.48 22.67 -32.84
CA PRO A 189 -10.87 23.92 -32.17
C PRO A 189 -12.10 24.64 -32.76
N SER A 190 -12.65 25.63 -32.02
CA SER A 190 -13.23 26.88 -32.58
C SER A 190 -13.51 27.99 -31.54
N GLN A 191 -12.89 29.15 -31.79
CA GLN A 191 -13.27 30.57 -31.54
C GLN A 191 -14.03 31.06 -30.27
N GLU A 192 -13.31 31.91 -29.53
CA GLU A 192 -13.66 33.22 -28.92
C GLU A 192 -15.11 33.72 -28.80
N THR A 193 -15.45 34.22 -27.60
CA THR A 193 -16.11 35.53 -27.35
C THR A 193 -15.71 36.03 -25.95
N SER A 194 -15.78 37.34 -25.68
CA SER A 194 -14.96 38.02 -24.65
C SER A 194 -15.61 38.30 -23.28
N SER A 195 -14.73 38.46 -22.29
CA SER A 195 -14.80 39.34 -21.10
C SER A 195 -15.89 39.12 -20.01
N SER A 196 -15.43 38.75 -18.80
CA SER A 196 -15.45 39.65 -17.64
C SER A 196 -14.56 39.13 -16.49
N THR A 197 -13.69 39.98 -15.92
CA THR A 197 -12.79 39.62 -14.81
C THR A 197 -13.47 39.78 -13.43
N PRO A 198 -13.26 38.83 -12.51
CA PRO A 198 -13.19 39.14 -11.08
C PRO A 198 -11.76 38.94 -10.54
N THR A 199 -11.37 39.78 -9.59
CA THR A 199 -10.09 39.67 -8.85
C THR A 199 -10.05 38.42 -7.97
N GLY A 200 -8.87 37.82 -7.83
CA GLY A 200 -8.65 36.69 -6.90
C GLY A 200 -8.40 37.17 -5.48
N ASP A 201 -9.03 36.49 -4.50
CA ASP A 201 -8.76 36.69 -3.08
C ASP A 201 -7.59 35.81 -2.61
N SER A 202 -6.58 36.44 -2.01
CA SER A 202 -5.42 35.75 -1.43
C SER A 202 -5.77 35.09 -0.10
N SER A 203 -5.46 33.81 0.08
CA SER A 203 -5.57 33.12 1.36
C SER A 203 -4.62 33.74 2.41
N SER A 204 -5.20 34.31 3.47
CA SER A 204 -4.45 35.09 4.47
C SER A 204 -3.67 34.18 5.44
N GLY A 205 -2.39 33.94 5.14
CA GLY A 205 -1.45 33.36 6.11
C GLY A 205 -1.31 34.25 7.35
N ILE A 206 -1.15 33.63 8.53
CA ILE A 206 -1.05 34.36 9.81
C ILE A 206 0.21 35.26 9.80
N SER A 207 0.00 36.56 9.95
CA SER A 207 1.09 37.55 9.95
C SER A 207 2.11 37.26 11.05
N GLY A 208 3.40 37.34 10.69
CA GLY A 208 4.51 37.14 11.64
C GLY A 208 4.50 38.09 12.84
N GLY A 209 3.75 39.20 12.78
CA GLY A 209 3.49 40.08 13.93
C GLY A 209 2.78 39.36 15.09
N ALA A 210 1.87 38.42 14.81
CA ALA A 210 1.19 37.63 15.84
C ALA A 210 2.18 36.70 16.57
N ILE A 211 3.04 36.01 15.81
CA ILE A 211 4.10 35.14 16.33
C ILE A 211 5.08 35.95 17.19
N GLY A 212 5.51 37.13 16.71
CA GLY A 212 6.37 38.05 17.45
C GLY A 212 5.74 38.53 18.76
N GLY A 213 4.43 38.82 18.76
CA GLY A 213 3.68 39.21 19.97
C GLY A 213 3.67 38.13 21.05
N ILE A 214 3.46 36.86 20.67
CA ILE A 214 3.44 35.72 21.60
C ILE A 214 4.83 35.52 22.24
N VAL A 215 5.90 35.49 21.44
CA VAL A 215 7.27 35.31 21.94
C VAL A 215 7.69 36.47 22.84
N GLY A 216 7.38 37.71 22.45
CA GLY A 216 7.63 38.91 23.26
C GLY A 216 6.90 38.90 24.60
N GLY A 217 5.62 38.47 24.60
CA GLY A 217 4.81 38.35 25.82
C GLY A 217 5.38 37.36 26.83
N VAL A 218 5.83 36.18 26.38
CA VAL A 218 6.43 35.16 27.26
C VAL A 218 7.75 35.66 27.89
N VAL A 219 8.64 36.26 27.09
CA VAL A 219 9.92 36.79 27.60
C VAL A 219 9.69 37.96 28.57
N GLY A 220 8.76 38.88 28.26
CA GLY A 220 8.39 39.98 29.14
C GLY A 220 7.78 39.52 30.47
N GLY A 221 6.87 38.54 30.42
CA GLY A 221 6.23 37.98 31.61
C GLY A 221 7.21 37.31 32.56
N LEU A 222 8.15 36.51 32.04
CA LEU A 222 9.20 35.85 32.83
C LEU A 222 10.14 36.87 33.50
N ALA A 223 10.53 37.93 32.79
CA ALA A 223 11.34 39.00 33.36
C ALA A 223 10.63 39.73 34.51
N LEU A 224 9.35 40.05 34.34
CA LEU A 224 8.55 40.79 35.33
C LEU A 224 8.32 39.97 36.62
N LEU A 225 8.06 38.66 36.49
CA LEU A 225 7.97 37.74 37.63
C LEU A 225 9.29 37.67 38.42
N GLY A 226 10.44 37.67 37.75
CA GLY A 226 11.76 37.69 38.39
C GLY A 226 11.98 38.93 39.28
N VAL A 227 11.60 40.11 38.79
CA VAL A 227 11.71 41.38 39.53
C VAL A 227 10.83 41.37 40.79
N VAL A 228 9.59 40.87 40.69
CA VAL A 228 8.67 40.76 41.84
C VAL A 228 9.22 39.80 42.90
N GLY A 229 9.76 38.65 42.50
CA GLY A 229 10.39 37.69 43.42
C GLY A 229 11.54 38.29 44.23
N TYR A 230 12.43 39.03 43.57
CA TYR A 230 13.56 39.71 44.22
C TYR A 230 13.11 40.74 45.28
N PHE A 231 12.10 41.55 44.96
CA PHE A 231 11.58 42.57 45.90
C PHE A 231 10.95 41.97 47.16
N LEU A 232 10.20 40.86 47.01
CA LEU A 232 9.58 40.15 48.13
C LEU A 232 10.63 39.49 49.04
N TRP A 233 11.70 38.93 48.46
CA TRP A 233 12.82 38.37 49.23
C TRP A 233 13.53 39.43 50.08
N ARG A 234 13.84 40.60 49.50
CA ARG A 234 14.48 41.73 50.19
C ARG A 234 13.67 42.21 51.40
N ARG A 235 12.33 42.28 51.29
CA ARG A 235 11.45 42.77 52.36
C ARG A 235 11.35 41.83 53.57
N ARG A 236 11.65 40.54 53.43
CA ARG A 236 11.43 39.52 54.48
C ARG A 236 12.56 39.42 55.53
N LYS A 237 13.69 40.11 55.34
CA LYS A 237 14.91 39.91 56.15
C LYS A 237 14.94 40.66 57.49
N ASN A 238 14.05 41.63 57.72
CA ASN A 238 14.19 42.61 58.82
C ASN A 238 13.50 42.27 60.17
N ASN A 239 12.59 41.29 60.24
CA ASN A 239 11.77 41.07 61.45
C ASN A 239 12.03 39.72 62.13
N LYS A 240 12.58 39.75 63.36
CA LYS A 240 12.63 38.62 64.33
C LYS A 240 12.64 39.16 65.77
N HIS A 241 11.79 38.65 66.66
CA HIS A 241 11.87 38.82 68.14
C HIS A 241 11.18 37.63 68.86
N ASN A 242 11.37 37.49 70.18
CA ASN A 242 11.25 36.22 70.94
C ASN A 242 9.85 35.82 71.47
N PRO A 243 9.62 34.51 71.77
CA PRO A 243 8.46 33.96 72.50
C PRO A 243 8.78 33.52 73.96
N TYR A 244 7.75 33.24 74.79
CA TYR A 244 7.89 32.61 76.12
C TYR A 244 6.59 31.91 76.62
N LYS A 245 6.66 30.62 77.02
CA LYS A 245 5.85 29.82 78.01
C LYS A 245 4.28 29.85 77.99
N ALA A 246 3.50 28.86 78.51
CA ALA A 246 3.73 27.46 78.94
C ALA A 246 2.38 26.66 79.14
N ALA A 247 2.44 25.31 79.04
CA ALA A 247 1.77 24.20 79.80
C ALA A 247 0.24 24.25 80.17
N ASN A 248 -0.43 23.27 80.85
CA ASN A 248 -0.07 21.95 81.42
C ASN A 248 -1.31 20.97 81.54
N MET A 249 -1.10 19.77 82.12
CA MET A 249 -2.07 18.70 82.56
C MET A 249 -2.65 17.80 81.43
N HIS A 250 -2.75 16.44 81.47
CA HIS A 250 -3.03 15.39 82.51
C HIS A 250 -4.54 15.26 82.87
N GLU A 251 -5.15 14.07 83.11
CA GLU A 251 -4.63 12.71 83.46
C GLU A 251 -5.48 11.51 82.87
N PRO A 252 -5.67 10.25 83.41
CA PRO A 252 -5.40 9.04 82.59
C PRO A 252 -6.42 7.83 82.57
N SER A 253 -6.04 6.81 81.78
CA SER A 253 -6.29 5.33 81.75
C SER A 253 -7.23 4.53 82.68
N HIS A 254 -7.83 3.45 82.13
CA HIS A 254 -8.03 2.07 82.67
C HIS A 254 -8.07 1.06 81.45
N VAL A 255 -7.33 -0.06 81.33
CA VAL A 255 -7.52 -1.50 81.77
C VAL A 255 -8.96 -2.08 81.66
N ASP A 256 -9.24 -3.37 81.39
CA ASP A 256 -8.49 -4.65 81.13
C ASP A 256 -9.37 -5.60 80.23
N GLU A 257 -9.18 -6.90 79.88
CA GLU A 257 -8.25 -8.03 80.25
C GLU A 257 -7.97 -8.99 79.02
N ALA A 258 -7.94 -10.34 79.14
CA ALA A 258 -7.49 -11.29 78.07
C ALA A 258 -8.34 -12.61 77.78
N PRO A 259 -7.85 -13.88 77.79
CA PRO A 259 -7.73 -14.70 76.54
C PRO A 259 -8.26 -16.18 76.54
N SER A 260 -8.29 -16.86 75.36
CA SER A 260 -8.07 -18.34 75.17
C SER A 260 -8.10 -18.83 73.68
N ALA A 261 -7.75 -20.10 73.40
CA ALA A 261 -7.54 -20.76 72.07
C ALA A 261 -8.04 -22.27 72.12
N PRO A 262 -7.63 -23.31 71.32
CA PRO A 262 -6.79 -23.44 70.10
C PRO A 262 -7.25 -24.50 69.00
N ALA A 263 -6.39 -24.75 67.97
CA ALA A 263 -6.26 -25.99 67.12
C ALA A 263 -7.43 -26.43 66.17
N ALA A 264 -7.27 -27.21 65.05
CA ALA A 264 -6.21 -27.59 64.07
C ALA A 264 -6.93 -28.35 62.88
N ALA A 265 -6.40 -29.12 61.88
CA ALA A 265 -5.07 -29.62 61.46
C ALA A 265 -5.09 -30.15 59.97
N GLU A 266 -3.93 -30.19 59.26
CA GLU A 266 -3.53 -31.07 58.11
C GLU A 266 -4.40 -31.11 56.79
N THR A 267 -4.06 -31.77 55.65
CA THR A 267 -2.95 -32.69 55.20
C THR A 267 -2.60 -32.48 53.68
N SER A 268 -1.69 -33.30 53.10
CA SER A 268 -1.15 -33.23 51.70
C SER A 268 -1.02 -34.62 51.04
N SER A 269 -0.92 -34.75 49.69
CA SER A 269 -0.30 -35.90 48.96
C SER A 269 -0.14 -35.66 47.42
N ASN A 270 0.39 -36.65 46.65
CA ASN A 270 1.23 -36.47 45.43
C ASN A 270 0.89 -37.44 44.22
N PRO A 271 1.57 -37.36 43.04
CA PRO A 271 1.18 -38.03 41.76
C PRO A 271 1.98 -39.31 41.38
N LEU A 272 1.75 -39.93 40.19
CA LEU A 272 2.42 -41.18 39.76
C LEU A 272 2.55 -41.50 38.21
N TYR A 273 3.78 -41.57 37.66
CA TYR A 273 4.38 -42.55 36.66
C TYR A 273 3.79 -42.72 35.21
N ALA A 274 4.44 -43.32 34.17
CA ALA A 274 5.85 -43.65 33.78
C ALA A 274 5.94 -44.14 32.26
N GLU A 275 7.07 -44.69 31.78
CA GLU A 275 7.51 -44.76 30.34
C GLU A 275 7.67 -46.17 29.64
N ALA A 276 7.61 -46.19 28.28
CA ALA A 276 8.34 -47.02 27.26
C ALA A 276 8.22 -48.60 27.27
N PRO A 277 8.82 -49.41 26.33
CA PRO A 277 9.53 -49.16 25.04
C PRO A 277 8.94 -49.98 23.82
N ALA A 278 9.75 -50.54 22.88
CA ALA A 278 9.31 -51.12 21.57
C ALA A 278 10.17 -52.31 21.02
N THR A 279 9.66 -53.12 20.04
CA THR A 279 10.38 -53.76 18.86
C THR A 279 9.56 -54.80 18.00
N GLU A 280 9.80 -54.81 16.66
CA GLU A 280 9.80 -55.92 15.63
C GLU A 280 8.58 -56.75 15.10
N ASN A 281 8.41 -56.71 13.75
CA ASN A 281 8.18 -57.76 12.69
C ASN A 281 6.94 -58.74 12.74
N SER A 282 6.33 -59.29 11.64
CA SER A 282 6.66 -59.45 10.19
C SER A 282 5.42 -59.63 9.24
N ALA A 283 5.57 -59.31 7.93
CA ALA A 283 4.92 -59.88 6.71
C ALA A 283 3.37 -59.85 6.47
N GLY A 284 2.84 -59.74 5.23
CA GLY A 284 3.46 -59.48 3.90
C GLY A 284 2.56 -59.75 2.65
N ALA A 285 3.08 -59.44 1.43
CA ALA A 285 2.57 -59.72 0.06
C ALA A 285 1.48 -58.76 -0.53
N LYS A 286 1.37 -58.47 -1.85
CA LYS A 286 2.14 -58.84 -3.07
C LYS A 286 1.93 -57.83 -4.24
N ALA A 287 2.82 -57.90 -5.25
CA ALA A 287 2.65 -57.56 -6.69
C ALA A 287 3.35 -56.28 -7.23
N THR A 288 3.87 -56.40 -8.46
CA THR A 288 4.66 -55.41 -9.24
C THR A 288 4.43 -55.65 -10.74
N ALA A 289 4.68 -54.64 -11.58
CA ALA A 289 4.77 -54.73 -13.04
C ALA A 289 5.89 -53.81 -13.55
N GLU A 290 6.44 -54.07 -14.75
CA GLU A 290 7.63 -53.41 -15.31
C GLU A 290 7.30 -52.28 -16.32
N ASP A 291 8.19 -51.28 -16.39
CA ASP A 291 8.19 -50.19 -17.37
C ASP A 291 9.50 -50.19 -18.19
N LEU A 292 9.40 -49.81 -19.47
CA LEU A 292 10.47 -49.68 -20.48
C LEU A 292 9.99 -48.73 -21.61
N PRO A 293 10.87 -48.12 -22.44
CA PRO A 293 12.28 -47.77 -22.28
C PRO A 293 12.48 -46.24 -22.47
N PRO A 294 13.69 -45.70 -22.78
CA PRO A 294 14.10 -45.65 -24.20
C PRO A 294 15.59 -45.94 -24.45
N ASN A 295 15.93 -46.42 -25.65
CA ASN A 295 17.32 -46.58 -26.11
C ASN A 295 17.74 -45.43 -27.04
N GLU A 296 18.97 -44.93 -26.87
CA GLU A 296 19.65 -44.16 -27.92
C GLU A 296 19.99 -45.05 -29.12
N ILE A 297 19.93 -44.50 -30.33
CA ILE A 297 20.52 -45.13 -31.54
C ILE A 297 21.72 -44.29 -31.98
N ILE A 298 22.90 -44.67 -31.48
CA ILE A 298 24.18 -44.15 -31.99
C ILE A 298 24.51 -44.92 -33.29
N ALA A 299 24.11 -44.36 -34.43
CA ALA A 299 24.51 -44.84 -35.75
C ALA A 299 25.98 -44.45 -36.03
N ASN A 300 26.93 -45.22 -35.50
CA ASN A 300 28.36 -44.96 -35.70
C ASN A 300 28.81 -45.29 -37.14
N LYS A 301 29.84 -44.58 -37.60
CA LYS A 301 30.28 -44.49 -39.00
C LYS A 301 31.07 -45.73 -39.45
N THR A 302 30.68 -46.32 -40.57
CA THR A 302 31.52 -47.22 -41.38
C THR A 302 31.75 -46.64 -42.78
N ASP A 303 33.00 -46.70 -43.25
CA ASP A 303 33.51 -46.11 -44.49
C ASP A 303 34.01 -47.25 -45.44
N PRO A 304 34.36 -47.03 -46.72
CA PRO A 304 33.43 -47.44 -47.78
C PRO A 304 34.03 -48.40 -48.84
N SER A 305 33.22 -49.34 -49.37
CA SER A 305 33.54 -50.06 -50.62
C SER A 305 32.38 -50.91 -51.23
N VAL A 306 31.51 -50.31 -52.05
CA VAL A 306 30.80 -50.96 -53.18
C VAL A 306 30.66 -49.92 -54.32
N ALA A 307 30.44 -50.39 -55.56
CA ALA A 307 30.44 -49.63 -56.82
C ALA A 307 29.25 -48.63 -57.00
N PRO A 308 29.29 -47.75 -58.03
CA PRO A 308 28.28 -46.70 -58.25
C PRO A 308 26.89 -47.19 -58.69
N LEU A 309 25.93 -46.25 -58.68
CA LEU A 309 24.54 -46.35 -59.13
C LEU A 309 24.30 -47.31 -60.32
N ASP A 310 23.63 -48.43 -60.05
CA ASP A 310 22.64 -48.96 -60.98
C ASP A 310 21.34 -48.14 -60.85
N SER A 311 20.62 -47.96 -61.95
CA SER A 311 19.28 -47.33 -61.94
C SER A 311 18.27 -48.25 -61.22
N PRO A 312 17.23 -47.71 -60.55
CA PRO A 312 16.20 -48.53 -59.94
C PRO A 312 15.57 -49.47 -60.98
N PRO A 313 15.27 -50.74 -60.64
CA PRO A 313 14.69 -51.67 -61.58
C PRO A 313 13.29 -51.18 -61.98
N ASP A 314 13.09 -50.92 -63.27
CA ASP A 314 11.85 -50.39 -63.88
C ASP A 314 10.57 -51.12 -63.45
N TRP A 315 10.67 -52.37 -62.99
CA TRP A 315 9.58 -53.13 -62.39
C TRP A 315 9.73 -53.24 -60.88
N VAL A 316 8.87 -52.57 -60.12
CA VAL A 316 8.78 -52.70 -58.65
C VAL A 316 7.60 -53.59 -58.25
N TYR A 317 7.51 -53.95 -56.96
CA TYR A 317 6.30 -54.58 -56.42
C TYR A 317 5.31 -53.50 -55.95
N PRO A 318 3.99 -53.71 -56.04
CA PRO A 318 2.99 -52.77 -55.51
C PRO A 318 3.21 -52.43 -54.02
N GLU A 319 3.55 -53.44 -53.22
CA GLU A 319 3.90 -53.30 -51.80
C GLU A 319 5.17 -52.48 -51.51
N THR A 320 5.96 -52.11 -52.54
CA THR A 320 7.16 -51.26 -52.41
C THR A 320 6.98 -49.83 -52.94
N LEU A 321 5.78 -49.47 -53.42
CA LEU A 321 5.45 -48.09 -53.79
C LEU A 321 5.01 -47.30 -52.54
N PRO A 322 5.36 -46.01 -52.42
CA PRO A 322 4.93 -45.17 -51.29
C PRO A 322 3.40 -45.07 -51.21
N PRO A 323 2.80 -44.92 -50.00
CA PRO A 323 1.35 -44.88 -49.81
C PRO A 323 0.65 -43.77 -50.60
N MET A 324 -0.68 -43.83 -50.71
CA MET A 324 -1.44 -42.75 -51.34
C MET A 324 -1.34 -41.46 -50.50
N PRO A 325 -0.93 -40.30 -51.06
CA PRO A 325 -0.84 -39.05 -50.30
C PRO A 325 -2.22 -38.57 -49.81
N GLN A 326 -2.27 -37.94 -48.63
CA GLN A 326 -3.52 -37.52 -47.96
C GLN A 326 -4.48 -36.76 -48.88
N CYS A 327 -3.98 -35.75 -49.59
CA CYS A 327 -4.83 -34.89 -50.43
C CYS A 327 -5.30 -35.60 -51.72
N ILE A 328 -4.67 -36.71 -52.14
CA ILE A 328 -5.20 -37.59 -53.19
C ILE A 328 -6.29 -38.48 -52.60
N ALA A 329 -6.05 -39.04 -51.41
CA ALA A 329 -7.02 -39.87 -50.69
C ALA A 329 -8.34 -39.13 -50.37
N GLN A 330 -8.27 -37.81 -50.16
CA GLN A 330 -9.41 -36.92 -49.90
C GLN A 330 -10.20 -36.49 -51.15
N GLN A 331 -9.75 -36.82 -52.36
CA GLN A 331 -10.39 -36.44 -53.64
C GLN A 331 -10.93 -37.67 -54.40
N ASP A 332 -11.47 -37.49 -55.61
CA ASP A 332 -11.81 -38.64 -56.46
C ASP A 332 -10.51 -39.34 -56.95
N GLN A 333 -10.29 -40.54 -56.44
CA GLN A 333 -9.10 -41.35 -56.73
C GLN A 333 -9.15 -42.01 -58.13
N SER A 334 -10.24 -41.86 -58.89
CA SER A 334 -10.49 -42.61 -60.13
C SER A 334 -9.37 -42.50 -61.18
N ALA A 335 -8.90 -41.29 -61.48
CA ALA A 335 -7.83 -41.06 -62.47
C ALA A 335 -6.49 -41.63 -61.98
N TRP A 336 -6.14 -41.42 -60.72
CA TRP A 336 -4.92 -41.95 -60.09
C TRP A 336 -4.90 -43.49 -60.08
N LEU A 337 -5.99 -44.13 -59.68
CA LEU A 337 -6.12 -45.59 -59.66
C LEU A 337 -6.10 -46.19 -61.07
N ASN A 338 -6.66 -45.50 -62.07
CA ASN A 338 -6.59 -45.90 -63.47
C ASN A 338 -5.14 -45.91 -63.99
N ALA A 339 -4.38 -44.84 -63.76
CA ALA A 339 -2.95 -44.76 -64.11
C ALA A 339 -2.13 -45.88 -63.45
N MET A 340 -2.32 -46.10 -62.14
CA MET A 340 -1.68 -47.19 -61.38
C MET A 340 -2.06 -48.58 -61.92
N THR A 341 -3.30 -48.76 -62.38
CA THR A 341 -3.81 -50.01 -62.96
C THR A 341 -3.14 -50.33 -64.29
N LYS A 342 -3.13 -49.39 -65.26
CA LYS A 342 -2.56 -49.61 -66.60
C LYS A 342 -1.09 -50.06 -66.56
N CYS A 343 -0.34 -49.53 -65.60
CA CYS A 343 1.09 -49.80 -65.43
C CYS A 343 1.41 -51.03 -64.57
N THR A 344 0.41 -51.72 -64.03
CA THR A 344 0.60 -52.93 -63.22
C THR A 344 0.25 -54.19 -64.03
N LYS A 345 1.20 -55.14 -64.13
CA LYS A 345 1.07 -56.35 -64.97
C LYS A 345 1.54 -57.60 -64.23
N LYS A 346 0.94 -58.75 -64.57
CA LYS A 346 1.20 -60.06 -63.96
C LYS A 346 2.46 -60.69 -64.57
N GLN A 347 3.63 -60.37 -64.01
CA GLN A 347 4.92 -60.79 -64.51
C GLN A 347 5.29 -62.21 -64.07
N CYS A 348 6.07 -62.93 -64.89
CA CYS A 348 6.67 -64.19 -64.47
C CYS A 348 7.91 -63.95 -63.61
N MET A 349 7.99 -64.62 -62.46
CA MET A 349 9.11 -64.53 -61.51
C MET A 349 9.99 -65.79 -61.50
N ARG A 350 9.51 -66.92 -62.04
CA ARG A 350 10.29 -68.16 -62.13
C ARG A 350 9.81 -69.03 -63.29
N HIS A 351 10.66 -69.21 -64.30
CA HIS A 351 10.45 -70.15 -65.39
C HIS A 351 10.96 -71.55 -65.07
N PHE A 352 10.34 -72.56 -65.66
CA PHE A 352 10.83 -73.94 -65.77
C PHE A 352 10.73 -74.34 -67.24
N GLY A 353 11.85 -74.33 -67.96
CA GLY A 353 11.85 -74.29 -69.41
C GLY A 353 11.05 -73.08 -69.92
N VAL A 354 10.09 -73.31 -70.82
CA VAL A 354 9.19 -72.26 -71.34
C VAL A 354 8.00 -71.95 -70.42
N ILE A 355 7.74 -72.76 -69.39
CA ILE A 355 6.53 -72.63 -68.55
C ILE A 355 6.81 -71.68 -67.37
N CYS A 356 5.92 -70.72 -67.12
CA CYS A 356 5.99 -69.91 -65.90
C CYS A 356 5.42 -70.66 -64.70
N THR A 357 6.22 -70.82 -63.64
CA THR A 357 5.85 -71.55 -62.41
C THR A 357 5.39 -70.65 -61.26
N ARG A 358 5.75 -69.36 -61.28
CA ARG A 358 5.34 -68.35 -60.29
C ARG A 358 5.13 -67.02 -60.98
N HIS A 359 3.91 -66.51 -60.89
CA HIS A 359 3.55 -65.16 -61.35
C HIS A 359 3.41 -64.22 -60.13
N GLN A 360 3.78 -62.95 -60.27
CA GLN A 360 3.47 -61.89 -59.31
C GLN A 360 3.09 -60.61 -60.05
N TRP A 361 2.19 -59.83 -59.48
CA TRP A 361 1.88 -58.49 -59.97
C TRP A 361 3.05 -57.55 -59.67
N ARG A 362 3.49 -56.80 -60.68
CA ARG A 362 4.56 -55.80 -60.59
C ARG A 362 4.15 -54.56 -61.38
N THR A 363 4.62 -53.39 -60.95
CA THR A 363 4.26 -52.09 -61.52
C THR A 363 5.47 -51.48 -62.20
N GLN A 364 5.26 -50.90 -63.39
CA GLN A 364 6.32 -50.37 -64.24
C GLN A 364 6.49 -48.85 -64.05
N LEU A 365 7.65 -48.42 -63.54
CA LEU A 365 7.91 -47.01 -63.19
C LEU A 365 7.97 -46.12 -64.45
N SER A 366 8.60 -46.56 -65.53
CA SER A 366 8.62 -45.83 -66.81
C SER A 366 7.22 -45.65 -67.41
N CYS A 367 6.29 -46.57 -67.14
CA CYS A 367 4.88 -46.42 -67.50
C CYS A 367 4.19 -45.40 -66.60
N LEU A 368 4.39 -45.45 -65.28
CA LEU A 368 3.79 -44.49 -64.34
C LEU A 368 4.21 -43.05 -64.65
N ASN A 369 5.46 -42.82 -65.07
CA ASN A 369 5.94 -41.51 -65.51
C ASN A 369 5.17 -40.94 -66.72
N ILE A 370 4.64 -41.81 -67.59
CA ILE A 370 3.84 -41.42 -68.76
C ILE A 370 2.35 -41.26 -68.39
N GLU A 371 1.79 -42.20 -67.62
CA GLU A 371 0.36 -42.23 -67.28
C GLU A 371 -0.01 -41.22 -66.19
N LEU A 372 0.85 -40.99 -65.18
CA LEU A 372 0.75 -39.86 -64.25
C LEU A 372 1.32 -38.59 -64.89
N SER A 373 0.80 -38.28 -66.08
CA SER A 373 1.14 -37.10 -66.87
C SER A 373 0.83 -35.80 -66.10
N PRO A 374 1.41 -34.66 -66.50
CA PRO A 374 1.10 -33.35 -65.90
C PRO A 374 -0.40 -33.02 -65.90
N GLN A 375 -1.14 -33.52 -66.90
CA GLN A 375 -2.58 -33.30 -67.04
C GLN A 375 -3.37 -34.03 -65.95
N VAL A 376 -3.04 -35.29 -65.67
CA VAL A 376 -3.66 -36.08 -64.59
C VAL A 376 -3.29 -35.52 -63.22
N VAL A 377 -2.02 -35.10 -63.04
CA VAL A 377 -1.57 -34.51 -61.76
C VAL A 377 -2.29 -33.18 -61.49
N GLN A 378 -2.49 -32.34 -62.51
CA GLN A 378 -3.15 -31.03 -62.39
C GLN A 378 -4.58 -31.07 -61.83
N GLU A 379 -5.33 -32.15 -62.07
CA GLU A 379 -6.66 -32.34 -61.48
C GLU A 379 -6.63 -32.26 -59.94
N TYR A 380 -5.58 -32.84 -59.33
CA TYR A 380 -5.40 -32.89 -57.88
C TYR A 380 -4.63 -31.71 -57.28
N ILE A 381 -3.75 -31.04 -58.05
CA ILE A 381 -2.84 -30.00 -57.51
C ILE A 381 -3.58 -28.79 -56.95
N SER A 382 -4.76 -28.44 -57.48
CA SER A 382 -5.55 -27.29 -57.00
C SER A 382 -5.91 -27.42 -55.51
N TYR A 383 -6.38 -28.59 -55.09
CA TYR A 383 -6.73 -28.91 -53.70
C TYR A 383 -5.47 -29.21 -52.87
N CYS A 384 -4.55 -30.02 -53.39
CA CYS A 384 -3.30 -30.34 -52.69
C CYS A 384 -2.41 -29.11 -52.40
N SER A 385 -2.53 -28.03 -53.18
CA SER A 385 -1.77 -26.78 -52.96
C SER A 385 -2.35 -25.87 -51.88
N ARG A 386 -3.48 -26.21 -51.25
CA ARG A 386 -4.03 -25.44 -50.12
C ARG A 386 -3.09 -25.44 -48.92
N SER A 387 -2.53 -26.62 -48.59
CA SER A 387 -1.51 -26.82 -47.56
C SER A 387 -0.14 -27.02 -48.22
N VAL A 388 0.86 -26.26 -47.76
CA VAL A 388 2.24 -26.39 -48.28
C VAL A 388 2.83 -27.78 -48.00
N LEU A 389 2.44 -28.40 -46.88
CA LEU A 389 2.88 -29.73 -46.48
C LEU A 389 2.24 -30.82 -47.36
N ALA A 390 0.93 -30.69 -47.67
CA ALA A 390 0.24 -31.61 -48.58
C ALA A 390 0.82 -31.56 -50.00
N LYS A 391 1.13 -30.36 -50.50
CA LYS A 391 1.81 -30.18 -51.80
C LYS A 391 3.21 -30.82 -51.80
N ALA A 392 3.93 -30.74 -50.69
CA ALA A 392 5.24 -31.38 -50.53
C ALA A 392 5.16 -32.91 -50.47
N GLN A 393 4.16 -33.50 -49.80
CA GLN A 393 3.95 -34.95 -49.78
C GLN A 393 3.73 -35.49 -51.20
N VAL A 394 2.85 -34.87 -52.00
CA VAL A 394 2.64 -35.26 -53.40
C VAL A 394 3.90 -35.06 -54.23
N TYR A 395 4.68 -33.99 -53.99
CA TYR A 395 5.96 -33.80 -54.66
C TYR A 395 6.97 -34.92 -54.34
N GLN A 396 7.12 -35.31 -53.08
CA GLN A 396 8.00 -36.41 -52.69
C GLN A 396 7.54 -37.74 -53.31
N TRP A 397 6.23 -38.01 -53.33
CA TRP A 397 5.66 -39.19 -53.99
C TRP A 397 5.98 -39.22 -55.49
N ILE A 398 5.65 -38.14 -56.22
CA ILE A 398 5.88 -38.03 -57.68
C ILE A 398 7.38 -38.16 -57.99
N ARG A 399 8.24 -37.48 -57.23
CA ARG A 399 9.70 -37.56 -57.38
C ARG A 399 10.23 -38.97 -57.17
N THR A 400 9.72 -39.70 -56.17
CA THR A 400 10.18 -41.05 -55.82
C THR A 400 9.69 -42.11 -56.81
N VAL A 401 8.52 -41.92 -57.43
CA VAL A 401 7.89 -42.91 -58.33
C VAL A 401 8.20 -42.65 -59.81
N THR A 402 8.52 -41.42 -60.21
CA THR A 402 8.67 -41.03 -61.63
C THR A 402 9.98 -40.30 -61.97
N ASP A 403 10.87 -40.08 -60.99
CA ASP A 403 12.08 -39.22 -61.07
C ASP A 403 11.81 -37.75 -61.48
N ARG A 404 10.54 -37.34 -61.62
CA ARG A 404 10.16 -35.97 -62.00
C ARG A 404 10.42 -34.97 -60.87
N THR A 405 11.02 -33.84 -61.20
CA THR A 405 11.35 -32.76 -60.25
C THR A 405 10.27 -31.68 -60.13
N TRP A 406 9.16 -31.80 -60.87
CA TRP A 406 8.09 -30.79 -61.03
C TRP A 406 6.73 -31.49 -61.20
N LEU A 407 5.65 -30.90 -60.70
CA LEU A 407 4.33 -31.55 -60.60
C LEU A 407 3.48 -31.38 -61.86
N VAL A 408 3.42 -30.17 -62.41
CA VAL A 408 2.64 -29.80 -63.60
C VAL A 408 3.42 -28.80 -64.47
N GLU A 409 4.07 -27.80 -63.86
CA GLU A 409 4.85 -26.78 -64.57
C GLU A 409 6.27 -26.64 -64.01
N VAL A 410 7.24 -26.30 -64.85
CA VAL A 410 8.66 -26.20 -64.46
C VAL A 410 8.86 -25.05 -63.47
N GLY A 411 9.03 -25.41 -62.19
CA GLY A 411 9.29 -24.48 -61.09
C GLY A 411 8.22 -24.48 -59.98
N ASP A 412 7.13 -25.22 -60.14
CA ASP A 412 6.06 -25.35 -59.14
C ASP A 412 6.50 -25.99 -57.80
N THR A 413 7.68 -26.62 -57.79
CA THR A 413 8.37 -27.28 -56.68
C THR A 413 9.54 -26.49 -56.11
N ASN A 414 9.85 -25.29 -56.64
CA ASN A 414 11.05 -24.51 -56.25
C ASN A 414 11.12 -24.19 -54.73
N GLY A 415 9.99 -24.18 -54.02
CA GLY A 415 9.91 -24.02 -52.56
C GLY A 415 9.61 -25.29 -51.76
N LEU A 416 9.56 -26.48 -52.40
CA LEU A 416 9.17 -27.76 -51.78
C LEU A 416 10.35 -28.71 -51.53
N GLN A 417 11.55 -28.38 -52.01
CA GLN A 417 12.74 -29.23 -51.88
C GLN A 417 13.42 -29.13 -50.51
N THR A 418 13.28 -27.98 -49.84
CA THR A 418 13.79 -27.70 -48.49
C THR A 418 12.76 -26.88 -47.75
N LEU A 419 11.77 -27.56 -47.17
CA LEU A 419 10.82 -26.91 -46.27
C LEU A 419 11.49 -26.53 -44.95
N SER A 420 10.90 -25.57 -44.25
CA SER A 420 11.30 -25.15 -42.91
C SER A 420 10.06 -24.78 -42.10
N PRO A 421 10.14 -24.61 -40.76
CA PRO A 421 9.02 -24.10 -39.97
C PRO A 421 8.44 -22.77 -40.50
N ALA A 422 9.27 -21.92 -41.10
CA ALA A 422 8.85 -20.65 -41.70
C ALA A 422 8.03 -20.80 -43.01
N SER A 423 7.99 -21.99 -43.62
CA SER A 423 7.14 -22.29 -44.77
C SER A 423 5.64 -22.19 -44.43
N LEU A 424 5.27 -22.38 -43.16
CA LEU A 424 3.92 -22.12 -42.62
C LEU A 424 3.85 -20.66 -42.15
N SER A 425 3.66 -19.72 -43.08
CA SER A 425 3.88 -18.27 -42.78
C SER A 425 2.90 -17.61 -41.79
N LYS A 426 1.73 -18.22 -41.51
CA LYS A 426 0.86 -17.84 -40.36
C LYS A 426 0.92 -18.84 -39.19
N GLY A 427 1.85 -19.79 -39.24
CA GLY A 427 1.97 -20.90 -38.29
C GLY A 427 0.82 -21.91 -38.40
N TYR A 428 0.68 -22.72 -37.35
CA TYR A 428 -0.34 -23.75 -37.22
C TYR A 428 -1.00 -23.67 -35.84
N THR A 429 -2.06 -24.44 -35.61
CA THR A 429 -2.63 -24.64 -34.27
C THR A 429 -3.27 -26.03 -34.16
N SER A 430 -3.54 -26.50 -32.95
CA SER A 430 -4.16 -27.81 -32.75
C SER A 430 -5.63 -27.79 -33.15
N VAL A 431 -6.12 -28.88 -33.74
CA VAL A 431 -7.53 -29.09 -34.10
C VAL A 431 -8.46 -28.97 -32.87
N SER A 432 -7.94 -29.12 -31.64
CA SER A 432 -8.70 -28.95 -30.40
C SER A 432 -9.30 -27.54 -30.20
N VAL A 433 -8.77 -26.50 -30.86
CA VAL A 433 -9.32 -25.13 -30.74
C VAL A 433 -10.71 -24.98 -31.39
N ILE A 434 -11.15 -25.94 -32.21
CA ILE A 434 -12.52 -25.98 -32.75
C ILE A 434 -13.56 -26.06 -31.63
N ASN A 435 -13.23 -26.69 -30.50
CA ASN A 435 -14.10 -26.74 -29.31
C ASN A 435 -14.28 -25.36 -28.64
N LYS A 436 -13.51 -24.34 -29.05
CA LYS A 436 -13.66 -22.93 -28.64
C LYS A 436 -14.43 -22.09 -29.66
N ALA A 437 -14.78 -22.64 -30.82
CA ALA A 437 -15.65 -21.98 -31.80
C ALA A 437 -17.13 -22.11 -31.39
N PRO A 438 -18.01 -21.16 -31.76
CA PRO A 438 -19.44 -21.32 -31.60
C PRO A 438 -19.99 -22.34 -32.62
N THR A 439 -21.11 -23.01 -32.30
CA THR A 439 -21.73 -24.01 -33.19
C THR A 439 -22.07 -23.44 -34.56
N CYS A 440 -22.62 -22.21 -34.63
CA CYS A 440 -22.94 -21.55 -35.88
C CYS A 440 -21.73 -21.30 -36.81
N LEU A 441 -20.49 -21.27 -36.26
CA LEU A 441 -19.27 -21.22 -37.07
C LEU A 441 -18.83 -22.63 -37.49
N ALA A 442 -18.87 -23.60 -36.56
CA ALA A 442 -18.46 -24.99 -36.83
C ALA A 442 -19.37 -25.73 -37.82
N GLU A 443 -20.65 -25.35 -37.90
CA GLU A 443 -21.65 -25.89 -38.82
C GLU A 443 -21.74 -25.14 -40.16
N SER A 444 -21.03 -24.01 -40.30
CA SER A 444 -21.08 -23.13 -41.48
C SER A 444 -20.40 -23.71 -42.73
N THR A 445 -20.67 -23.10 -43.87
CA THR A 445 -20.00 -23.37 -45.15
C THR A 445 -19.26 -22.12 -45.67
N SER A 446 -18.11 -22.32 -46.32
CA SER A 446 -17.34 -21.22 -46.93
C SER A 446 -18.09 -20.68 -48.15
N PRO A 447 -18.46 -19.39 -48.21
CA PRO A 447 -19.24 -18.85 -49.32
C PRO A 447 -18.51 -18.84 -50.67
N MET A 448 -17.19 -19.00 -50.67
CA MET A 448 -16.37 -19.05 -51.89
C MET A 448 -16.24 -20.45 -52.51
N SER A 449 -16.25 -21.51 -51.69
CA SER A 449 -16.07 -22.90 -52.16
C SER A 449 -17.28 -23.80 -51.97
N MET A 450 -18.29 -23.35 -51.21
CA MET A 450 -19.44 -24.13 -50.73
C MET A 450 -19.07 -25.36 -49.87
N GLU A 451 -17.82 -25.47 -49.42
CA GLU A 451 -17.36 -26.54 -48.53
C GLU A 451 -17.70 -26.22 -47.08
N SER A 452 -17.99 -27.24 -46.27
CA SER A 452 -18.20 -27.07 -44.83
C SER A 452 -16.89 -26.74 -44.09
N PHE A 453 -17.00 -26.04 -42.96
CA PHE A 453 -15.90 -25.77 -42.05
C PHE A 453 -15.07 -27.04 -41.75
N GLY A 454 -15.74 -28.17 -41.47
CA GLY A 454 -15.08 -29.46 -41.21
C GLY A 454 -14.33 -30.06 -42.41
N HIS A 455 -14.84 -29.87 -43.63
CA HIS A 455 -14.14 -30.32 -44.84
C HIS A 455 -12.86 -29.52 -45.09
N ILE A 456 -12.94 -28.18 -44.95
CA ILE A 456 -11.79 -27.29 -45.09
C ILE A 456 -10.74 -27.61 -44.03
N MET A 457 -11.16 -27.81 -42.77
CA MET A 457 -10.30 -28.23 -41.67
C MET A 457 -9.56 -29.54 -41.99
N THR A 458 -10.24 -30.50 -42.61
CA THR A 458 -9.65 -31.78 -43.03
C THR A 458 -8.68 -31.62 -44.22
N SER A 459 -8.93 -30.67 -45.12
CA SER A 459 -8.03 -30.34 -46.24
C SER A 459 -6.74 -29.61 -45.78
N CYS A 460 -6.82 -28.89 -44.66
CA CYS A 460 -5.71 -28.13 -44.06
C CYS A 460 -5.04 -28.86 -42.88
N GLY A 461 -5.53 -30.04 -42.51
CA GLY A 461 -5.08 -30.81 -41.37
C GLY A 461 -3.81 -31.63 -41.63
N PHE A 462 -3.00 -31.78 -40.59
CA PHE A 462 -1.78 -32.59 -40.59
C PHE A 462 -1.49 -33.16 -39.17
N GLU A 463 -0.69 -34.22 -39.09
CA GLU A 463 -0.23 -34.83 -37.82
C GLU A 463 1.22 -34.42 -37.50
N ALA A 464 1.63 -34.60 -36.24
CA ALA A 464 2.99 -34.31 -35.78
C ALA A 464 4.09 -35.06 -36.56
N TYR A 465 3.76 -36.25 -37.06
CA TYR A 465 4.57 -37.11 -37.92
C TYR A 465 3.63 -37.72 -38.98
N SER A 466 4.16 -38.09 -40.15
CA SER A 466 3.38 -38.83 -41.14
C SER A 466 2.85 -40.16 -40.58
N ARG A 467 1.63 -40.53 -40.96
CA ARG A 467 0.96 -41.71 -40.39
C ARG A 467 0.10 -42.47 -41.38
N HIS A 468 0.34 -43.77 -41.45
CA HIS A 468 -0.45 -44.73 -42.22
C HIS A 468 -1.89 -44.85 -41.67
N THR A 469 -2.89 -44.68 -42.53
CA THR A 469 -4.31 -44.84 -42.20
C THR A 469 -4.87 -46.22 -42.54
N GLY A 470 -4.04 -47.09 -43.13
CA GLY A 470 -4.39 -48.45 -43.55
C GLY A 470 -3.22 -49.43 -43.39
N ASN A 471 -2.96 -50.23 -44.42
CA ASN A 471 -1.97 -51.32 -44.37
C ASN A 471 -0.58 -50.88 -44.85
N ALA A 472 0.17 -50.18 -43.98
CA ALA A 472 1.53 -49.71 -44.21
C ALA A 472 2.50 -50.79 -44.80
N ALA A 473 2.34 -52.05 -44.40
CA ALA A 473 3.19 -53.16 -44.86
C ALA A 473 2.86 -53.64 -46.28
N ARG A 474 1.77 -53.16 -46.88
CA ARG A 474 1.35 -53.46 -48.25
C ARG A 474 0.44 -52.33 -48.78
N PRO A 475 0.99 -51.14 -49.12
CA PRO A 475 0.18 -49.96 -49.41
C PRO A 475 -0.72 -50.07 -50.64
N TRP A 476 -0.36 -50.94 -51.60
CA TRP A 476 -1.09 -51.14 -52.84
C TRP A 476 -1.34 -52.63 -53.13
N GLU A 477 -2.48 -52.95 -53.73
CA GLU A 477 -2.84 -54.30 -54.20
C GLU A 477 -3.52 -54.24 -55.57
N TYR A 478 -3.17 -55.15 -56.48
CA TYR A 478 -3.96 -55.43 -57.67
C TYR A 478 -5.06 -56.45 -57.34
N ARG A 479 -6.34 -56.08 -57.50
CA ARG A 479 -7.47 -57.00 -57.30
C ARG A 479 -7.98 -57.56 -58.61
N GLU A 480 -7.73 -58.85 -58.82
CA GLU A 480 -8.14 -59.58 -60.03
C GLU A 480 -9.67 -59.60 -60.22
N SER A 481 -10.48 -59.52 -59.16
CA SER A 481 -11.93 -59.39 -59.26
C SER A 481 -12.41 -58.02 -59.78
N LEU A 482 -11.68 -56.95 -59.45
CA LEU A 482 -12.01 -55.57 -59.86
C LEU A 482 -11.28 -55.14 -61.14
N HIS A 483 -10.31 -55.94 -61.60
CA HIS A 483 -9.38 -55.59 -62.70
C HIS A 483 -8.68 -54.23 -62.49
N SER A 484 -8.44 -53.88 -61.22
CA SER A 484 -7.95 -52.57 -60.80
C SER A 484 -6.91 -52.71 -59.70
N MET A 485 -5.96 -51.78 -59.68
CA MET A 485 -5.23 -51.42 -58.47
C MET A 485 -6.18 -50.80 -57.44
N ILE A 486 -5.88 -51.02 -56.16
CA ILE A 486 -6.47 -50.32 -55.02
C ILE A 486 -5.35 -49.84 -54.10
N ALA A 487 -5.57 -48.70 -53.46
CA ALA A 487 -4.84 -48.32 -52.25
C ALA A 487 -5.39 -49.14 -51.08
N LEU A 488 -4.51 -49.83 -50.37
CA LEU A 488 -4.77 -50.44 -49.05
C LEU A 488 -4.27 -49.54 -47.91
N ASP A 489 -3.50 -48.51 -48.23
CA ASP A 489 -2.97 -47.53 -47.28
C ASP A 489 -2.90 -46.13 -47.91
N ALA A 490 -3.08 -45.13 -47.06
CA ALA A 490 -2.82 -43.73 -47.35
C ALA A 490 -2.06 -43.14 -46.17
N GLU A 491 -1.24 -42.13 -46.43
CA GLU A 491 -0.37 -41.52 -45.42
C GLU A 491 -0.85 -40.10 -45.11
N THR A 492 -1.11 -39.80 -43.83
CA THR A 492 -1.40 -38.42 -43.41
C THR A 492 -0.16 -37.55 -43.52
N VAL A 493 -0.38 -36.28 -43.82
CA VAL A 493 0.67 -35.28 -43.95
C VAL A 493 1.31 -35.08 -42.58
N GLY A 494 2.62 -35.26 -42.50
CA GLY A 494 3.40 -35.04 -41.30
C GLY A 494 4.08 -33.67 -41.25
N TYR A 495 4.25 -33.12 -40.06
CA TYR A 495 5.07 -31.92 -39.85
C TYR A 495 6.57 -32.19 -40.03
N ASP A 496 7.02 -33.45 -39.86
CA ASP A 496 8.41 -33.89 -40.07
C ASP A 496 8.96 -33.61 -41.48
N LEU A 497 8.08 -33.37 -42.45
CA LEU A 497 8.41 -32.83 -43.78
C LEU A 497 9.19 -31.49 -43.75
N VAL A 498 9.13 -30.73 -42.65
CA VAL A 498 9.94 -29.50 -42.45
C VAL A 498 11.26 -29.72 -41.70
N HIS A 499 11.62 -30.99 -41.45
CA HIS A 499 12.79 -31.43 -40.70
C HIS A 499 12.85 -30.94 -39.24
N HIS A 500 11.68 -30.71 -38.64
CA HIS A 500 11.52 -30.42 -37.21
C HIS A 500 10.37 -31.27 -36.63
N ASN A 501 10.40 -31.48 -35.32
CA ASN A 501 9.39 -32.27 -34.60
C ASN A 501 8.50 -31.37 -33.74
N ILE A 502 7.24 -31.77 -33.55
CA ILE A 502 6.27 -31.10 -32.67
C ILE A 502 5.60 -32.13 -31.73
N PRO A 503 4.93 -31.71 -30.64
CA PRO A 503 4.23 -32.64 -29.74
C PRO A 503 3.19 -33.47 -30.49
N PHE A 504 3.04 -34.75 -30.13
CA PHE A 504 2.09 -35.65 -30.80
C PHE A 504 0.65 -35.12 -30.72
N GLY A 505 -0.03 -35.04 -31.86
CA GLY A 505 -1.39 -34.54 -31.97
C GLY A 505 -1.78 -34.14 -33.39
N ASN A 506 -3.03 -33.69 -33.53
CA ASN A 506 -3.62 -33.23 -34.79
C ASN A 506 -3.58 -31.69 -34.84
N TYR A 507 -3.14 -31.15 -35.98
CA TYR A 507 -2.96 -29.72 -36.22
C TYR A 507 -3.56 -29.32 -37.57
N PHE A 508 -3.68 -28.01 -37.80
CA PHE A 508 -3.98 -27.46 -39.13
C PHE A 508 -3.15 -26.23 -39.44
N ASP A 509 -2.85 -26.03 -40.72
CA ASP A 509 -2.18 -24.85 -41.26
C ASP A 509 -3.14 -23.65 -41.21
N LYS A 510 -2.81 -22.63 -40.42
CA LYS A 510 -3.62 -21.41 -40.28
C LYS A 510 -3.74 -20.67 -41.61
N GLN A 511 -2.67 -20.63 -42.43
CA GLN A 511 -2.71 -19.97 -43.73
C GLN A 511 -3.57 -20.73 -44.74
N CYS A 512 -3.54 -22.07 -44.72
CA CYS A 512 -4.44 -22.90 -45.53
C CYS A 512 -5.91 -22.62 -45.18
N PHE A 513 -6.26 -22.68 -43.88
CA PHE A 513 -7.63 -22.47 -43.42
C PHE A 513 -8.13 -21.06 -43.78
N CYS A 514 -7.39 -20.02 -43.39
CA CYS A 514 -7.78 -18.62 -43.57
C CYS A 514 -7.70 -18.10 -45.02
N ARG A 515 -7.24 -18.92 -45.98
CA ARG A 515 -7.36 -18.66 -47.43
C ARG A 515 -8.55 -19.36 -48.06
N THR A 516 -9.10 -20.38 -47.41
CA THR A 516 -10.14 -21.26 -47.95
C THR A 516 -11.51 -21.01 -47.30
N PHE A 517 -11.51 -20.53 -46.05
CA PHE A 517 -12.68 -20.18 -45.27
C PHE A 517 -12.72 -18.67 -44.99
N ASP A 518 -13.68 -17.97 -45.57
CA ASP A 518 -13.93 -16.54 -45.33
C ASP A 518 -15.15 -16.34 -44.41
N ALA A 519 -14.88 -16.04 -43.14
CA ALA A 519 -15.93 -15.76 -42.15
C ALA A 519 -16.65 -14.42 -42.40
N SER A 520 -16.02 -13.47 -43.09
CA SER A 520 -16.63 -12.15 -43.33
C SER A 520 -17.89 -12.22 -44.21
N LEU A 521 -18.06 -13.34 -44.92
CA LEU A 521 -19.24 -13.67 -45.73
C LEU A 521 -20.12 -14.77 -45.09
N ALA A 522 -19.67 -15.49 -44.06
CA ALA A 522 -20.43 -16.52 -43.33
C ALA A 522 -21.61 -15.96 -42.48
N THR A 523 -21.91 -14.68 -42.67
CA THR A 523 -22.84 -13.79 -41.94
C THR A 523 -24.33 -14.18 -41.95
N ALA A 524 -24.71 -15.40 -42.32
CA ALA A 524 -26.10 -15.87 -42.32
C ALA A 524 -26.56 -16.43 -40.96
N ASP A 525 -25.70 -17.19 -40.27
CA ASP A 525 -26.15 -18.09 -39.18
C ASP A 525 -25.80 -17.61 -37.76
N CYS A 526 -24.71 -16.84 -37.57
CA CYS A 526 -24.33 -16.26 -36.28
C CYS A 526 -24.97 -14.87 -35.99
N VAL A 527 -26.11 -14.55 -36.63
CA VAL A 527 -26.67 -13.18 -36.66
C VAL A 527 -27.24 -12.71 -35.31
N GLY A 528 -26.54 -11.76 -34.68
CA GLY A 528 -27.06 -10.94 -33.58
C GLY A 528 -25.97 -10.46 -32.61
N PRO A 529 -26.21 -9.41 -31.82
CA PRO A 529 -25.30 -9.02 -30.75
C PRO A 529 -25.40 -10.05 -29.59
N GLY A 530 -24.38 -10.89 -29.42
CA GLY A 530 -24.42 -11.93 -28.38
C GLY A 530 -23.10 -12.67 -28.15
N LEU A 531 -23.18 -13.72 -27.34
CA LEU A 531 -22.02 -14.56 -27.00
C LEU A 531 -21.48 -15.28 -28.25
N SER A 532 -22.33 -15.87 -29.08
CA SER A 532 -21.91 -16.60 -30.28
C SER A 532 -21.12 -15.73 -31.26
N SER A 533 -21.61 -14.52 -31.57
CA SER A 533 -20.90 -13.55 -32.41
C SER A 533 -19.60 -13.04 -31.78
N THR A 534 -19.50 -13.08 -30.45
CA THR A 534 -18.27 -12.74 -29.71
C THR A 534 -17.25 -13.86 -29.84
N MET A 535 -17.66 -15.12 -29.63
CA MET A 535 -16.84 -16.31 -29.82
C MET A 535 -16.32 -16.42 -31.26
N GLU A 536 -17.20 -16.22 -32.24
CA GLU A 536 -16.88 -16.24 -33.68
C GLU A 536 -15.75 -15.26 -34.02
N ARG A 537 -15.92 -13.98 -33.68
CA ARG A 537 -14.93 -12.93 -33.98
C ARG A 537 -13.60 -13.15 -33.24
N LEU A 538 -13.65 -13.57 -31.97
CA LEU A 538 -12.43 -13.88 -31.21
C LEU A 538 -11.69 -15.09 -31.81
N TRP A 539 -12.41 -16.15 -32.15
CA TRP A 539 -11.83 -17.35 -32.78
C TRP A 539 -11.18 -17.01 -34.12
N MET A 540 -11.88 -16.25 -34.98
CA MET A 540 -11.32 -15.78 -36.25
C MET A 540 -10.12 -14.84 -36.05
N SER A 541 -10.13 -13.96 -35.04
CA SER A 541 -8.99 -13.10 -34.71
C SER A 541 -7.76 -13.92 -34.26
N ALA A 542 -7.96 -14.94 -33.41
CA ALA A 542 -6.89 -15.80 -32.91
C ALA A 542 -6.33 -16.78 -33.98
N THR A 543 -7.20 -17.29 -34.85
CA THR A 543 -6.81 -18.22 -35.92
C THR A 543 -6.24 -17.50 -37.14
N CYS A 544 -6.87 -16.41 -37.61
CA CYS A 544 -6.54 -15.76 -38.88
C CYS A 544 -5.86 -14.38 -38.77
N GLY A 545 -5.92 -13.73 -37.59
CA GLY A 545 -5.51 -12.34 -37.40
C GLY A 545 -6.63 -11.35 -37.73
N THR A 546 -6.44 -10.10 -37.34
CA THR A 546 -7.44 -9.02 -37.49
C THR A 546 -7.79 -8.67 -38.93
N ASP A 547 -6.92 -8.98 -39.89
CA ASP A 547 -7.14 -8.71 -41.33
C ASP A 547 -8.35 -9.47 -41.90
N ALA A 548 -8.75 -10.57 -41.25
CA ALA A 548 -9.90 -11.39 -41.63
C ALA A 548 -11.25 -10.87 -41.05
N LEU A 549 -11.25 -9.68 -40.44
CA LEU A 549 -12.41 -9.13 -39.72
C LEU A 549 -12.75 -7.70 -40.15
N PRO A 550 -14.03 -7.28 -40.06
CA PRO A 550 -14.43 -5.90 -40.36
C PRO A 550 -13.72 -4.87 -39.47
N SER A 551 -13.50 -3.65 -39.99
CA SER A 551 -12.74 -2.57 -39.33
C SER A 551 -13.24 -2.11 -37.94
N ASN A 552 -14.42 -2.58 -37.51
CA ASN A 552 -15.04 -2.27 -36.23
C ASN A 552 -15.47 -3.55 -35.46
N TRP A 553 -14.84 -4.70 -35.73
CA TRP A 553 -15.24 -6.01 -35.18
C TRP A 553 -15.28 -6.09 -33.65
N THR A 554 -14.51 -5.23 -32.96
CA THR A 554 -14.49 -5.13 -31.49
C THR A 554 -15.75 -4.52 -30.89
N ARG A 555 -16.60 -3.84 -31.67
CA ARG A 555 -17.83 -3.21 -31.17
C ARG A 555 -18.88 -4.27 -30.81
N GLY A 556 -19.35 -4.22 -29.56
CA GLY A 556 -20.41 -5.09 -29.05
C GLY A 556 -19.96 -6.51 -28.68
N LEU A 557 -18.65 -6.73 -28.48
CA LEU A 557 -18.14 -8.00 -27.97
C LEU A 557 -18.49 -8.17 -26.49
N LYS A 558 -19.07 -9.32 -26.10
CA LYS A 558 -19.27 -9.66 -24.69
C LYS A 558 -17.97 -10.17 -24.04
N THR A 559 -17.00 -9.28 -23.76
CA THR A 559 -15.70 -9.67 -23.16
C THR A 559 -15.53 -9.18 -21.73
N THR A 560 -14.80 -9.96 -20.93
CA THR A 560 -14.55 -9.64 -19.51
C THR A 560 -13.44 -8.61 -19.29
N VAL A 561 -13.21 -7.71 -20.25
CA VAL A 561 -12.14 -6.70 -20.23
C VAL A 561 -12.63 -5.39 -19.58
N HIS A 562 -13.90 -5.04 -19.76
CA HIS A 562 -14.47 -3.80 -19.24
C HIS A 562 -15.97 -3.90 -18.96
N ASP A 563 -16.75 -4.33 -19.96
CA ASP A 563 -18.23 -4.26 -19.94
C ASP A 563 -18.88 -5.40 -19.15
N TYR A 564 -18.14 -6.49 -18.95
CA TYR A 564 -18.58 -7.69 -18.23
C TYR A 564 -17.61 -8.02 -17.09
N ILE A 565 -18.12 -8.12 -15.86
CA ILE A 565 -17.31 -8.34 -14.66
C ILE A 565 -17.48 -9.80 -14.22
N PRO A 566 -16.43 -10.66 -14.25
CA PRO A 566 -16.53 -12.06 -13.84
C PRO A 566 -17.09 -12.20 -12.42
N THR A 567 -17.91 -13.22 -12.18
CA THR A 567 -18.53 -13.44 -10.85
C THR A 567 -17.52 -13.66 -9.73
N GLU A 568 -16.29 -14.06 -10.04
CA GLU A 568 -15.17 -14.28 -9.12
C GLU A 568 -14.37 -12.99 -8.87
N ALA A 569 -14.57 -11.97 -9.71
CA ALA A 569 -13.94 -10.65 -9.62
C ALA A 569 -14.89 -9.58 -9.06
N TRP A 570 -16.19 -9.89 -8.91
CA TRP A 570 -17.15 -8.99 -8.29
C TRP A 570 -16.80 -8.76 -6.82
N SER A 571 -16.86 -7.50 -6.39
CA SER A 571 -16.66 -7.10 -5.00
C SER A 571 -17.76 -6.13 -4.58
N TRP A 572 -18.21 -6.27 -3.33
CA TRP A 572 -19.24 -5.44 -2.72
C TRP A 572 -18.61 -4.46 -1.71
N PRO A 573 -19.20 -3.29 -1.47
CA PRO A 573 -18.71 -2.33 -0.48
C PRO A 573 -18.99 -2.84 0.94
N GLN A 574 -18.29 -2.29 1.94
CA GLN A 574 -18.39 -2.73 3.35
C GLN A 574 -19.82 -2.67 3.91
N CYS A 575 -20.65 -1.77 3.39
CA CYS A 575 -22.05 -1.57 3.75
C CYS A 575 -23.04 -2.57 3.12
N PHE A 576 -22.58 -3.56 2.34
CA PHE A 576 -23.41 -4.55 1.64
C PHE A 576 -24.51 -5.21 2.50
N ARG A 577 -24.26 -5.47 3.78
CA ARG A 577 -25.25 -6.05 4.71
C ARG A 577 -26.47 -5.15 4.99
N SER A 578 -26.45 -3.91 4.49
CA SER A 578 -27.53 -2.93 4.59
C SER A 578 -28.01 -2.43 3.22
N MET A 579 -27.53 -3.03 2.13
CA MET A 579 -28.04 -2.81 0.77
C MET A 579 -29.49 -3.31 0.67
N PRO A 580 -30.40 -2.64 -0.06
CA PRO A 580 -31.72 -3.20 -0.35
C PRO A 580 -31.63 -4.50 -1.13
N LEU A 581 -32.55 -5.44 -0.86
CA LEU A 581 -32.59 -6.75 -1.53
C LEU A 581 -32.65 -6.63 -3.06
N SER A 582 -33.36 -5.62 -3.59
CA SER A 582 -33.42 -5.34 -5.03
C SER A 582 -32.05 -5.15 -5.68
N VAL A 583 -31.06 -4.59 -4.99
CA VAL A 583 -29.69 -4.43 -5.53
C VAL A 583 -28.91 -5.75 -5.50
N VAL A 584 -29.19 -6.60 -4.51
CA VAL A 584 -28.61 -7.95 -4.41
C VAL A 584 -29.20 -8.88 -5.47
N GLU A 585 -30.49 -8.73 -5.77
CA GLU A 585 -31.21 -9.44 -6.83
C GLU A 585 -30.78 -8.94 -8.22
N LEU A 586 -30.64 -7.63 -8.42
CA LEU A 586 -30.13 -6.99 -9.66
C LEU A 586 -28.76 -7.55 -10.11
N HIS A 587 -27.86 -7.88 -9.18
CA HIS A 587 -26.60 -8.57 -9.52
C HIS A 587 -26.86 -9.92 -10.21
N GLY A 588 -27.86 -10.67 -9.74
CA GLY A 588 -28.30 -11.92 -10.36
C GLY A 588 -29.00 -11.70 -11.71
N GLU A 589 -29.89 -10.71 -11.80
CA GLU A 589 -30.61 -10.37 -13.04
C GLU A 589 -29.66 -9.90 -14.17
N CYS A 590 -28.64 -9.12 -13.83
CA CYS A 590 -27.61 -8.68 -14.77
C CYS A 590 -26.48 -9.71 -14.98
N THR A 591 -26.50 -10.88 -14.32
CA THR A 591 -25.52 -11.95 -14.57
C THR A 591 -25.83 -12.67 -15.88
N THR A 592 -24.88 -12.65 -16.81
CA THR A 592 -24.96 -13.32 -18.11
C THR A 592 -23.70 -14.16 -18.38
N ASN A 593 -23.61 -14.76 -19.57
CA ASN A 593 -22.39 -15.44 -20.02
C ASN A 593 -21.56 -14.47 -20.89
N ALA A 594 -20.26 -14.41 -20.66
CA ALA A 594 -19.30 -13.58 -21.40
C ALA A 594 -18.02 -14.36 -21.74
N CYS A 595 -17.20 -13.79 -22.63
CA CYS A 595 -15.90 -14.31 -23.01
C CYS A 595 -14.78 -13.72 -22.16
N LYS A 596 -14.18 -14.55 -21.30
CA LYS A 596 -12.82 -14.34 -20.80
C LYS A 596 -11.86 -14.71 -21.92
N ILE A 597 -10.93 -13.81 -22.25
CA ILE A 597 -9.95 -14.05 -23.31
C ILE A 597 -8.79 -14.86 -22.72
N ASP A 598 -8.42 -15.96 -23.36
CA ASP A 598 -7.29 -16.81 -22.94
C ASP A 598 -5.93 -16.34 -23.51
N SER A 599 -4.85 -17.03 -23.16
CA SER A 599 -3.48 -16.73 -23.60
C SER A 599 -3.29 -16.72 -25.11
N ASP A 600 -4.14 -17.44 -25.84
CA ASP A 600 -4.01 -17.70 -27.26
C ASP A 600 -5.01 -16.83 -28.08
N GLY A 601 -5.85 -16.05 -27.38
CA GLY A 601 -6.82 -15.11 -27.95
C GLY A 601 -8.25 -15.65 -28.10
N TYR A 602 -8.54 -16.88 -27.67
CA TYR A 602 -9.89 -17.46 -27.81
C TYR A 602 -10.80 -17.11 -26.62
N CYS A 603 -12.10 -17.38 -26.78
CA CYS A 603 -13.11 -17.23 -25.74
C CYS A 603 -13.16 -18.46 -24.81
N GLU A 604 -12.88 -18.24 -23.53
CA GLU A 604 -13.34 -19.07 -22.41
C GLU A 604 -14.67 -18.50 -21.89
N VAL A 605 -15.75 -19.29 -21.93
CA VAL A 605 -17.07 -18.83 -21.52
C VAL A 605 -17.20 -18.85 -20.00
N THR A 606 -17.40 -17.69 -19.39
CA THR A 606 -17.58 -17.52 -17.93
C THR A 606 -18.88 -16.80 -17.58
N ARG A 607 -19.30 -16.90 -16.32
CA ARG A 607 -20.37 -16.06 -15.76
C ARG A 607 -19.81 -14.68 -15.44
N ALA A 608 -20.53 -13.64 -15.85
CA ALA A 608 -20.14 -12.26 -15.63
C ALA A 608 -21.36 -11.34 -15.52
N VAL A 609 -21.27 -10.33 -14.65
CA VAL A 609 -22.27 -9.28 -14.51
C VAL A 609 -22.11 -8.29 -15.65
N ASP A 610 -23.20 -8.02 -16.38
CA ASP A 610 -23.29 -6.95 -17.36
C ASP A 610 -23.26 -5.59 -16.64
N ARG A 611 -22.17 -4.84 -16.82
CA ARG A 611 -21.91 -3.60 -16.09
C ARG A 611 -22.93 -2.53 -16.44
N ALA A 612 -23.28 -2.39 -17.72
CA ALA A 612 -24.27 -1.43 -18.20
C ALA A 612 -25.67 -1.74 -17.65
N CYS A 613 -26.05 -3.02 -17.57
CA CYS A 613 -27.28 -3.46 -16.93
C CYS A 613 -27.33 -3.07 -15.45
N PHE A 614 -26.27 -3.35 -14.69
CA PHE A 614 -26.23 -3.08 -13.25
C PHE A 614 -26.21 -1.56 -12.98
N CYS A 615 -25.32 -0.83 -13.64
CA CYS A 615 -25.14 0.61 -13.43
C CYS A 615 -26.40 1.44 -13.77
N ARG A 616 -27.18 1.04 -14.77
CA ARG A 616 -28.44 1.75 -15.12
C ARG A 616 -29.52 1.69 -14.04
N ASN A 617 -29.41 0.78 -13.07
CA ASN A 617 -30.40 0.55 -12.02
C ASN A 617 -29.84 0.82 -10.61
N ILE A 618 -28.74 1.57 -10.50
CA ILE A 618 -28.14 1.96 -9.21
C ILE A 618 -27.59 3.39 -9.25
N ASP A 619 -27.85 4.12 -8.17
CA ASP A 619 -27.30 5.44 -7.86
C ASP A 619 -26.81 5.49 -6.40
N TYR A 620 -26.46 6.68 -5.92
CA TYR A 620 -26.02 6.96 -4.56
C TYR A 620 -27.16 6.82 -3.52
N ASP A 621 -28.34 7.33 -3.81
CA ASP A 621 -29.46 7.34 -2.85
C ASP A 621 -30.11 5.94 -2.71
N THR A 622 -29.85 5.05 -3.67
CA THR A 622 -30.25 3.63 -3.67
C THR A 622 -29.86 2.90 -2.39
N CYS A 623 -28.76 3.25 -1.70
CA CYS A 623 -28.45 2.71 -0.39
C CYS A 623 -28.41 3.78 0.71
N SER A 624 -29.40 3.74 1.60
CA SER A 624 -29.52 4.65 2.75
C SER A 624 -28.86 4.11 4.03
N GLY A 625 -28.79 4.95 5.07
CA GLY A 625 -28.38 4.55 6.42
C GLY A 625 -26.89 4.21 6.51
N PRO A 626 -26.47 2.98 6.84
CA PRO A 626 -25.06 2.61 6.99
C PRO A 626 -24.18 2.94 5.78
N CYS A 627 -24.74 2.94 4.56
CA CYS A 627 -24.04 3.38 3.34
C CYS A 627 -23.59 4.86 3.37
N HIS A 628 -24.15 5.71 4.24
CA HIS A 628 -23.83 7.15 4.35
C HIS A 628 -23.01 7.51 5.61
N ILE A 629 -22.65 6.54 6.46
CA ILE A 629 -21.79 6.75 7.64
C ILE A 629 -20.32 6.86 7.21
N PHE A 630 -19.55 7.79 7.79
CA PHE A 630 -18.14 8.13 7.47
C PHE A 630 -17.34 7.11 6.62
N GLU A 631 -16.94 5.97 7.19
CA GLU A 631 -16.04 5.01 6.52
C GLU A 631 -16.72 4.36 5.32
N THR A 632 -17.95 3.89 5.51
CA THR A 632 -18.78 3.24 4.49
C THR A 632 -19.26 4.20 3.42
N ARG A 633 -19.47 5.49 3.72
CA ARG A 633 -19.75 6.57 2.74
C ARG A 633 -18.63 6.69 1.73
N ILE A 634 -17.39 6.79 2.23
CA ILE A 634 -16.20 6.96 1.40
C ILE A 634 -15.93 5.70 0.57
N ASP A 635 -16.15 4.51 1.15
CA ASP A 635 -16.06 3.22 0.47
C ASP A 635 -17.12 3.07 -0.64
N TYR A 636 -18.40 3.30 -0.31
CA TYR A 636 -19.54 3.19 -1.22
C TYR A 636 -19.46 4.16 -2.41
N VAL A 637 -19.11 5.43 -2.18
CA VAL A 637 -18.91 6.41 -3.26
C VAL A 637 -17.76 6.03 -4.19
N ARG A 638 -16.66 5.48 -3.65
CA ARG A 638 -15.54 4.98 -4.46
C ARG A 638 -15.92 3.72 -5.24
N TRP A 639 -16.66 2.80 -4.62
CA TRP A 639 -17.16 1.60 -5.27
C TRP A 639 -18.10 1.95 -6.44
N LEU A 640 -19.10 2.82 -6.22
CA LEU A 640 -19.98 3.36 -7.26
C LEU A 640 -19.19 4.03 -8.40
N HIS A 641 -18.23 4.89 -8.06
CA HIS A 641 -17.43 5.59 -9.07
C HIS A 641 -16.53 4.63 -9.89
N ASN A 642 -15.88 3.67 -9.24
CA ASN A 642 -15.00 2.70 -9.90
C ASN A 642 -15.78 1.68 -10.73
N LEU A 643 -17.02 1.36 -10.34
CA LEU A 643 -17.90 0.42 -11.03
C LEU A 643 -18.62 1.07 -12.23
N CYS A 644 -19.18 2.27 -12.04
CA CYS A 644 -20.12 2.87 -12.99
C CYS A 644 -19.67 4.23 -13.56
N GLY A 645 -18.64 4.87 -12.99
CA GLY A 645 -18.15 6.19 -13.43
C GLY A 645 -17.49 6.22 -14.82
N ALA A 646 -17.33 5.07 -15.47
CA ALA A 646 -16.85 4.91 -16.85
C ALA A 646 -17.95 4.40 -17.81
N GLU A 647 -19.22 4.38 -17.38
CA GLU A 647 -20.36 3.93 -18.17
C GLU A 647 -21.02 5.12 -18.90
N GLU A 648 -21.29 4.98 -20.21
CA GLU A 648 -21.80 6.11 -21.02
C GLU A 648 -23.19 6.55 -20.55
N GLY A 649 -23.30 7.84 -20.18
CA GLY A 649 -24.54 8.46 -19.73
C GLY A 649 -24.94 8.18 -18.28
N TRP A 650 -24.15 7.43 -17.50
CA TRP A 650 -24.45 7.19 -16.10
C TRP A 650 -24.13 8.41 -15.22
N ASN A 651 -25.13 8.87 -14.46
CA ASN A 651 -25.05 10.06 -13.61
C ASN A 651 -25.52 9.78 -12.17
N GLY A 652 -25.32 8.55 -11.67
CA GLY A 652 -25.80 8.10 -10.35
C GLY A 652 -25.04 8.65 -9.13
N LEU A 653 -24.19 9.68 -9.29
CA LEU A 653 -23.48 10.34 -8.19
C LEU A 653 -23.82 11.84 -8.15
N PRO A 654 -24.13 12.43 -6.99
CA PRO A 654 -24.42 13.86 -6.87
C PRO A 654 -23.28 14.75 -7.38
N GLU A 655 -23.56 15.94 -7.91
CA GLU A 655 -22.57 16.87 -8.48
C GLU A 655 -21.35 17.15 -7.58
N HIS A 656 -21.52 17.03 -6.27
CA HIS A 656 -20.49 17.27 -5.26
C HIS A 656 -19.95 15.99 -4.60
N TRP A 657 -20.11 14.81 -5.22
CA TRP A 657 -19.66 13.51 -4.67
C TRP A 657 -18.18 13.49 -4.28
N ARG A 658 -17.33 14.28 -4.95
CA ARG A 658 -15.91 14.44 -4.60
C ARG A 658 -15.68 15.03 -3.20
N ARG A 659 -16.68 15.68 -2.60
CA ARG A 659 -16.70 16.09 -1.18
C ARG A 659 -17.11 14.92 -0.27
N LEU A 660 -18.12 14.14 -0.66
CA LEU A 660 -18.57 12.94 0.08
C LEU A 660 -17.47 11.86 0.19
N ALA A 661 -16.61 11.75 -0.84
CA ALA A 661 -15.46 10.85 -0.89
C ALA A 661 -14.22 11.33 -0.10
N ARG A 662 -14.29 12.51 0.55
CA ARG A 662 -13.26 13.06 1.45
C ARG A 662 -13.66 12.86 2.91
N ILE A 663 -12.66 12.98 3.77
CA ILE A 663 -12.81 13.11 5.23
C ILE A 663 -13.19 14.57 5.54
N THR A 664 -14.18 14.80 6.39
CA THR A 664 -14.57 16.12 6.89
C THR A 664 -14.04 16.36 8.32
N PRO A 665 -13.99 17.61 8.84
CA PRO A 665 -13.60 17.87 10.23
C PRO A 665 -14.48 17.13 11.25
N LEU A 666 -15.79 17.02 11.00
CA LEU A 666 -16.73 16.22 11.80
C LEU A 666 -16.36 14.73 11.83
N ASP A 667 -15.97 14.15 10.69
CA ASP A 667 -15.53 12.75 10.61
C ASP A 667 -14.23 12.48 11.42
N LEU A 668 -13.57 13.52 11.94
CA LEU A 668 -12.36 13.43 12.77
C LEU A 668 -12.63 13.69 14.27
N ILE A 669 -13.89 13.87 14.67
CA ILE A 669 -14.27 14.04 16.09
C ILE A 669 -14.74 12.67 16.64
N PRO A 670 -14.11 12.13 17.70
CA PRO A 670 -14.37 10.76 18.17
C PRO A 670 -15.66 10.60 19.01
N TRP A 671 -16.53 11.60 19.06
CA TRP A 671 -17.73 11.65 19.91
C TRP A 671 -18.96 12.07 19.08
N THR A 672 -20.05 11.31 19.16
CA THR A 672 -21.21 11.43 18.24
C THR A 672 -22.34 12.31 18.79
N TRP A 673 -22.03 13.52 19.25
CA TRP A 673 -23.03 14.52 19.68
C TRP A 673 -23.34 15.46 18.51
N TYR A 674 -24.31 15.06 17.68
CA TYR A 674 -24.66 15.78 16.45
C TYR A 674 -25.48 17.05 16.74
N VAL A 675 -25.10 18.17 16.13
CA VAL A 675 -25.98 19.35 16.06
C VAL A 675 -26.95 19.16 14.90
N ASN A 676 -28.21 18.88 15.20
CA ASN A 676 -29.28 18.84 14.21
C ASN A 676 -29.62 20.27 13.73
N SER A 677 -28.93 20.75 12.70
CA SER A 677 -29.23 22.02 12.00
C SER A 677 -30.46 21.92 11.07
N SER A 678 -31.39 21.02 11.35
CA SER A 678 -32.62 20.73 10.59
C SER A 678 -33.72 21.81 10.72
N GLY A 679 -33.32 23.07 10.90
CA GLY A 679 -34.19 24.25 10.92
C GLY A 679 -34.47 24.87 9.54
N HIS A 680 -33.89 24.35 8.46
CA HIS A 680 -34.06 24.84 7.08
C HIS A 680 -34.58 23.75 6.14
N SER A 681 -35.75 23.20 6.48
CA SER A 681 -36.66 22.53 5.54
C SER A 681 -38.10 22.78 6.00
N ASN A 682 -39.01 23.03 5.05
CA ASN A 682 -40.47 23.13 5.25
C ASN A 682 -41.00 24.33 6.07
N LEU A 683 -40.98 25.54 5.48
CA LEU A 683 -42.07 26.51 5.72
C LEU A 683 -42.38 27.36 4.46
N ALA A 684 -42.90 26.69 3.43
CA ALA A 684 -43.40 27.33 2.22
C ALA A 684 -44.85 27.80 2.40
N LEU A 685 -45.04 28.96 3.05
CA LEU A 685 -46.27 29.74 2.93
C LEU A 685 -45.92 31.24 2.98
N GLY A 686 -46.09 31.94 1.86
CA GLY A 686 -45.53 33.28 1.69
C GLY A 686 -46.52 34.41 1.95
N GLU A 687 -46.01 35.54 2.45
CA GLU A 687 -46.54 36.85 2.08
C GLU A 687 -45.43 37.92 2.00
N LYS A 688 -45.80 39.18 1.75
CA LYS A 688 -44.91 40.21 1.20
C LYS A 688 -43.98 40.86 2.23
N GLY A 689 -42.68 40.73 1.95
CA GLY A 689 -41.76 41.87 1.80
C GLY A 689 -41.51 42.79 3.00
N ARG A 690 -40.29 42.70 3.55
CA ARG A 690 -39.56 43.86 4.05
C ARG A 690 -38.06 43.62 3.99
N GLU A 691 -37.29 44.68 3.74
CA GLU A 691 -35.83 44.66 3.92
C GLU A 691 -35.51 44.44 5.41
N GLY A 692 -34.55 43.55 5.71
CA GLY A 692 -34.27 43.15 7.08
C GLY A 692 -32.91 42.47 7.25
N LEU A 693 -31.90 43.29 7.52
CA LEU A 693 -30.60 42.98 8.17
C LEU A 693 -30.21 41.49 8.31
N ASP A 694 -29.16 41.09 7.58
CA ASP A 694 -28.39 39.86 7.83
C ASP A 694 -27.74 39.87 9.22
N PHE A 695 -28.50 39.47 10.23
CA PHE A 695 -27.98 39.34 11.60
C PHE A 695 -27.28 37.99 11.79
N LYS A 696 -26.22 37.75 11.00
CA LYS A 696 -25.35 36.57 11.17
C LYS A 696 -24.78 36.58 12.59
N PRO A 697 -25.12 35.62 13.47
CA PRO A 697 -24.65 35.62 14.84
C PRO A 697 -23.13 35.42 14.82
N SER A 698 -22.40 36.47 15.16
CA SER A 698 -20.93 36.44 15.16
C SER A 698 -20.43 35.65 16.36
N CYS A 699 -20.30 34.34 16.19
CA CYS A 699 -19.58 33.47 17.11
C CYS A 699 -18.19 34.06 17.39
N ALA A 700 -17.76 34.03 18.65
CA ALA A 700 -16.52 34.69 19.05
C ALA A 700 -15.31 34.09 18.32
N SER A 701 -14.39 34.96 17.91
CA SER A 701 -13.18 34.57 17.16
C SER A 701 -12.35 33.50 17.88
N ASN A 702 -11.59 32.72 17.11
CA ASN A 702 -10.75 31.65 17.66
C ASN A 702 -9.71 32.19 18.66
N GLU A 703 -9.15 33.38 18.42
CA GLU A 703 -8.30 34.10 19.38
C GLU A 703 -9.03 34.36 20.71
N TRP A 704 -10.30 34.78 20.67
CA TRP A 704 -11.12 34.99 21.87
C TRP A 704 -11.46 33.68 22.59
N LYS A 705 -11.80 32.62 21.85
CA LYS A 705 -12.00 31.27 22.41
C LYS A 705 -10.76 30.85 23.21
N SER A 706 -9.57 30.91 22.60
CA SER A 706 -8.29 30.58 23.25
C SER A 706 -7.92 31.53 24.39
N MET A 707 -8.13 32.85 24.25
CA MET A 707 -7.90 33.82 25.34
C MET A 707 -8.78 33.52 26.55
N SER A 708 -10.05 33.15 26.37
CA SER A 708 -10.97 32.88 27.48
C SER A 708 -10.47 31.75 28.39
N LEU A 709 -9.90 30.69 27.81
CA LEU A 709 -9.28 29.57 28.54
C LEU A 709 -8.04 30.02 29.32
N ILE A 710 -7.23 30.91 28.74
CA ILE A 710 -6.05 31.49 29.41
C ILE A 710 -6.49 32.40 30.57
N PHE A 711 -7.44 33.30 30.36
CA PHE A 711 -7.94 34.22 31.39
C PHE A 711 -8.62 33.49 32.55
N ALA A 712 -9.45 32.47 32.28
CA ALA A 712 -10.10 31.67 33.32
C ALA A 712 -9.07 30.96 34.22
N ASN A 713 -8.05 30.33 33.63
CA ASN A 713 -6.99 29.66 34.38
C ASN A 713 -6.03 30.64 35.10
N LEU A 714 -5.78 31.83 34.53
CA LEU A 714 -5.02 32.88 35.21
C LEU A 714 -5.78 33.44 36.43
N ALA A 715 -7.10 33.60 36.38
CA ALA A 715 -7.90 34.05 37.53
C ALA A 715 -7.78 33.09 38.73
N ALA A 716 -7.77 31.77 38.47
CA ALA A 716 -7.51 30.75 39.48
C ALA A 716 -6.09 30.87 40.08
N LEU A 717 -5.08 31.15 39.26
CA LEU A 717 -3.71 31.38 39.75
C LEU A 717 -3.60 32.66 40.60
N PHE A 718 -4.21 33.77 40.16
CA PHE A 718 -4.21 35.04 40.90
C PHE A 718 -4.87 34.93 42.27
N THR A 719 -6.01 34.24 42.38
CA THR A 719 -6.67 34.04 43.68
C THR A 719 -5.83 33.18 44.63
N ALA A 720 -5.17 32.14 44.14
CA ALA A 720 -4.27 31.30 44.93
C ALA A 720 -3.02 32.05 45.44
N VAL A 721 -2.40 32.90 44.60
CA VAL A 721 -1.17 33.64 44.95
C VAL A 721 -1.46 34.86 45.84
N PHE A 722 -2.52 35.64 45.56
CA PHE A 722 -2.77 36.92 46.21
C PHE A 722 -3.88 36.91 47.27
N GLY A 723 -4.72 35.86 47.33
CA GLY A 723 -5.82 35.76 48.31
C GLY A 723 -5.37 35.62 49.78
N SER A 724 -4.10 35.31 50.01
CA SER A 724 -3.52 35.12 51.35
C SER A 724 -3.30 36.45 52.11
N ARG A 725 -4.39 37.09 52.57
CA ARG A 725 -4.33 38.30 53.43
C ARG A 725 -3.48 38.07 54.69
N PRO A 726 -2.35 38.79 54.89
CA PRO A 726 -1.56 38.72 56.11
C PRO A 726 -2.16 39.62 57.21
N GLY A 727 -3.38 39.32 57.66
CA GLY A 727 -4.12 40.26 58.53
C GLY A 727 -5.46 39.77 59.07
N ALA A 728 -5.48 38.66 59.80
CA ALA A 728 -6.62 38.27 60.64
C ALA A 728 -6.13 37.69 61.97
N ARG A 729 -6.30 38.42 63.07
CA ARG A 729 -6.08 37.89 64.43
C ARG A 729 -7.29 37.03 64.82
N SER A 730 -7.15 35.71 64.72
CA SER A 730 -8.09 34.75 65.31
C SER A 730 -7.41 34.01 66.46
N THR A 731 -7.78 34.34 67.69
CA THR A 731 -7.21 33.77 68.93
C THR A 731 -7.84 32.41 69.26
N ALA A 732 -7.38 31.34 68.62
CA ALA A 732 -7.64 29.95 69.05
C ALA A 732 -6.60 28.95 68.49
N PRO A 733 -5.70 28.38 69.32
CA PRO A 733 -4.79 27.33 68.89
C PRO A 733 -5.46 25.95 68.94
N ARG A 734 -6.18 25.55 67.87
CA ARG A 734 -6.69 24.17 67.72
C ARG A 734 -5.61 23.26 67.08
N PRO A 735 -5.14 22.18 67.75
CA PRO A 735 -4.10 21.30 67.23
C PRO A 735 -4.62 20.26 66.20
N LEU A 736 -5.50 20.68 65.28
CA LEU A 736 -6.18 19.78 64.32
C LEU A 736 -5.53 19.75 62.92
N ASN A 737 -4.24 20.11 62.82
CA ASN A 737 -3.48 20.16 61.56
C ASN A 737 -2.73 18.84 61.21
N ARG A 738 -3.09 17.71 61.85
CA ARG A 738 -2.66 16.38 61.39
C ARG A 738 -3.63 15.89 60.30
N VAL A 739 -3.10 15.67 59.09
CA VAL A 739 -3.72 14.89 57.98
C VAL A 739 -4.99 15.47 57.31
N LEU A 740 -5.14 16.80 57.21
CA LEU A 740 -6.25 17.42 56.42
C LEU A 740 -5.94 17.71 54.93
N TRP A 741 -4.76 17.34 54.41
CA TRP A 741 -4.37 17.66 53.03
C TRP A 741 -5.12 16.83 51.98
N PHE A 742 -5.32 15.53 52.22
CA PHE A 742 -6.02 14.62 51.30
C PHE A 742 -7.51 14.96 51.12
N PRO A 743 -8.34 15.11 52.17
CA PRO A 743 -9.73 15.52 51.99
C PRO A 743 -9.85 16.91 51.37
N LYS A 744 -8.91 17.83 51.64
CA LYS A 744 -8.88 19.15 50.99
C LYS A 744 -8.63 19.04 49.47
N GLY A 745 -7.75 18.14 49.03
CA GLY A 745 -7.54 17.86 47.61
C GLY A 745 -8.80 17.31 46.92
N ILE A 746 -9.48 16.35 47.56
CA ILE A 746 -10.78 15.83 47.09
C ILE A 746 -11.81 16.96 46.98
N SER A 747 -11.91 17.84 47.98
CA SER A 747 -12.86 18.96 47.95
C SER A 747 -12.61 19.93 46.79
N ILE A 748 -11.35 20.17 46.41
CA ILE A 748 -11.01 21.04 45.26
C ILE A 748 -11.41 20.35 43.95
N ALA A 749 -11.07 19.08 43.77
CA ALA A 749 -11.45 18.32 42.57
C ALA A 749 -12.98 18.23 42.40
N ALA A 750 -13.71 17.97 43.49
CA ALA A 750 -15.18 17.91 43.48
C ALA A 750 -15.82 19.25 43.10
N LEU A 751 -15.33 20.38 43.64
CA LEU A 751 -15.81 21.71 43.27
C LEU A 751 -15.54 22.03 41.79
N CYS A 752 -14.37 21.64 41.26
CA CYS A 752 -14.05 21.78 39.85
C CYS A 752 -14.96 20.94 38.95
N PHE A 753 -15.27 19.70 39.33
CA PHE A 753 -16.15 18.82 38.55
C PHE A 753 -17.61 19.30 38.58
N LEU A 754 -18.09 19.78 39.72
CA LEU A 754 -19.42 20.42 39.83
C LEU A 754 -19.54 21.67 38.95
N ALA A 755 -18.49 22.50 38.87
CA ALA A 755 -18.47 23.65 37.96
C ALA A 755 -18.56 23.21 36.48
N ASN A 756 -17.85 22.15 36.09
CA ASN A 756 -17.95 21.58 34.75
C ASN A 756 -19.38 21.05 34.45
N ILE A 757 -20.03 20.38 35.40
CA ILE A 757 -21.41 19.89 35.26
C ILE A 757 -22.39 21.05 35.06
N VAL A 758 -22.29 22.12 35.86
CA VAL A 758 -23.16 23.31 35.74
C VAL A 758 -22.99 23.99 34.37
N ASN A 759 -21.75 24.11 33.89
CA ASN A 759 -21.47 24.65 32.56
C ASN A 759 -22.04 23.74 31.43
N ALA A 760 -22.04 22.42 31.62
CA ALA A 760 -22.47 21.47 30.60
C ALA A 760 -24.01 21.43 30.51
N TRP A 761 -24.68 21.49 31.65
CA TRP A 761 -26.12 21.71 31.76
C TRP A 761 -26.56 23.05 31.13
N LEU A 762 -25.75 24.12 31.26
CA LEU A 762 -26.02 25.41 30.61
C LEU A 762 -25.98 25.29 29.07
N ILE A 763 -25.04 24.52 28.51
CA ILE A 763 -24.98 24.26 27.06
C ILE A 763 -26.17 23.42 26.61
N GLN A 764 -26.52 22.32 27.30
CA GLN A 764 -27.70 21.51 26.93
C GLN A 764 -29.01 22.31 27.05
N SER A 765 -29.06 23.31 27.94
CA SER A 765 -30.20 24.25 28.07
C SER A 765 -30.27 25.31 26.95
N THR A 766 -29.35 25.28 25.98
CA THR A 766 -29.35 26.17 24.82
C THR A 766 -30.06 25.50 23.64
N PRO A 767 -31.08 26.13 23.01
CA PRO A 767 -31.81 25.53 21.88
C PRO A 767 -30.87 25.06 20.77
N GLY A 768 -31.06 23.81 20.32
CA GLY A 768 -30.20 23.15 19.33
C GLY A 768 -29.04 22.32 19.90
N TYR A 769 -28.82 22.32 21.22
CA TYR A 769 -27.82 21.48 21.91
C TYR A 769 -28.45 20.44 22.86
N GLU A 770 -29.72 20.11 22.65
CA GLU A 770 -30.54 19.30 23.57
C GLU A 770 -30.06 17.84 23.68
N ASP A 771 -29.50 17.28 22.61
CA ASP A 771 -28.98 15.90 22.55
C ASP A 771 -27.58 15.71 23.20
N VAL A 772 -26.99 16.76 23.79
CA VAL A 772 -25.60 16.72 24.30
C VAL A 772 -25.51 16.12 25.71
N SER A 773 -24.69 15.07 25.87
CA SER A 773 -24.44 14.44 27.17
C SER A 773 -23.69 15.35 28.16
N ILE A 774 -24.38 15.76 29.24
CA ILE A 774 -23.80 16.55 30.34
C ILE A 774 -22.54 15.88 30.91
N ILE A 775 -22.59 14.54 31.09
CA ILE A 775 -21.52 13.80 31.79
C ILE A 775 -20.26 13.76 30.94
N ASP A 776 -20.37 13.37 29.67
CA ASP A 776 -19.21 13.23 28.79
C ASP A 776 -18.56 14.59 28.49
N LEU A 777 -19.36 15.66 28.38
CA LEU A 777 -18.86 17.03 28.24
C LEU A 777 -18.16 17.53 29.53
N ALA A 778 -18.71 17.21 30.72
CA ALA A 778 -18.09 17.59 31.99
C ALA A 778 -16.76 16.84 32.25
N LEU A 779 -16.67 15.56 31.85
CA LEU A 779 -15.45 14.75 31.87
C LEU A 779 -14.43 15.24 30.83
N LEU A 780 -14.88 15.59 29.62
CA LEU A 780 -14.02 16.21 28.60
C LEU A 780 -13.39 17.50 29.14
N TRP A 781 -14.14 18.38 29.81
CA TRP A 781 -13.57 19.57 30.44
C TRP A 781 -12.72 19.32 31.70
N CYS A 782 -12.68 18.10 32.24
CA CYS A 782 -11.64 17.73 33.21
C CYS A 782 -10.25 17.67 32.54
N SER A 783 -10.18 17.42 31.22
CA SER A 783 -8.91 17.41 30.46
C SER A 783 -8.32 18.80 30.19
N MET A 784 -9.06 19.89 30.45
CA MET A 784 -8.58 21.24 30.16
C MET A 784 -7.29 21.57 30.95
N PRO A 785 -6.25 22.14 30.32
CA PRO A 785 -4.96 22.39 30.94
C PRO A 785 -5.03 23.52 31.97
N ARG A 786 -4.64 23.24 33.22
CA ARG A 786 -4.76 24.16 34.37
C ARG A 786 -3.41 24.73 34.79
N PHE A 787 -3.38 26.00 35.21
CA PHE A 787 -2.17 26.64 35.77
C PHE A 787 -1.97 26.39 37.28
N THR A 788 -2.90 25.73 37.95
CA THR A 788 -2.89 25.40 39.39
C THR A 788 -1.60 24.76 39.88
N TRP A 789 -1.03 23.83 39.10
CA TRP A 789 0.21 23.11 39.46
C TRP A 789 1.45 24.03 39.52
N LEU A 790 1.47 25.19 38.85
CA LEU A 790 2.58 26.15 38.92
C LEU A 790 2.79 26.75 40.33
N THR A 791 1.78 26.64 41.21
CA THR A 791 1.94 27.02 42.62
C THR A 791 2.97 26.15 43.34
N VAL A 792 3.17 24.89 42.91
CA VAL A 792 4.09 23.93 43.54
C VAL A 792 5.57 24.35 43.43
N PRO A 793 6.17 24.60 42.24
CA PRO A 793 7.56 25.03 42.15
C PRO A 793 7.80 26.42 42.78
N LEU A 794 6.84 27.35 42.67
CA LEU A 794 6.91 28.65 43.37
C LEU A 794 7.04 28.46 44.89
N ILE A 795 6.29 27.52 45.45
CA ILE A 795 6.31 27.18 46.87
C ILE A 795 7.65 26.56 47.31
N LEU A 796 8.26 25.68 46.49
CA LEU A 796 9.53 25.01 46.81
C LEU A 796 10.71 25.98 47.06
N THR A 797 10.63 27.23 46.61
CA THR A 797 11.66 28.26 46.84
C THR A 797 11.70 28.81 48.27
N ASN A 798 10.61 28.67 49.04
CA ASN A 798 10.51 29.21 50.39
C ASN A 798 11.07 28.26 51.46
N PRO A 799 11.60 28.78 52.59
CA PRO A 799 12.07 27.94 53.67
C PRO A 799 10.93 27.09 54.26
N TYR A 800 11.23 25.82 54.49
CA TYR A 800 10.32 24.75 54.88
C TYR A 800 9.35 25.15 56.01
N ASN A 801 8.05 24.99 55.74
CA ASN A 801 6.95 25.21 56.69
C ASN A 801 5.93 24.08 56.53
N ARG A 802 5.51 23.44 57.63
CA ARG A 802 4.66 22.22 57.56
C ARG A 802 3.29 22.44 56.92
N SER A 803 2.72 23.65 57.04
CA SER A 803 1.49 24.08 56.36
C SER A 803 1.62 24.17 54.83
N THR A 804 2.84 24.42 54.37
CA THR A 804 3.17 24.66 52.95
C THR A 804 3.21 23.34 52.20
N PHE A 805 3.84 22.31 52.79
CA PHE A 805 3.78 20.92 52.29
C PHE A 805 2.33 20.41 52.16
N CYS A 806 1.50 20.60 53.19
CA CYS A 806 0.09 20.19 53.16
C CYS A 806 -0.75 20.91 52.07
N THR A 807 -0.30 22.06 51.59
CA THR A 807 -0.97 22.78 50.50
C THR A 807 -0.58 22.21 49.14
N VAL A 808 0.73 21.95 48.92
CA VAL A 808 1.25 21.27 47.72
C VAL A 808 0.65 19.87 47.56
N ALA A 809 0.59 19.09 48.64
CA ALA A 809 0.00 17.75 48.62
C ALA A 809 -1.50 17.78 48.26
N ALA A 810 -2.25 18.78 48.73
CA ALA A 810 -3.65 18.95 48.38
C ALA A 810 -3.86 19.30 46.89
N SER A 811 -3.02 20.16 46.31
CA SER A 811 -3.08 20.47 44.87
C SER A 811 -2.73 19.24 44.01
N VAL A 812 -1.69 18.47 44.36
CA VAL A 812 -1.32 17.26 43.61
C VAL A 812 -2.43 16.21 43.64
N VAL A 813 -3.08 15.99 44.79
CA VAL A 813 -4.26 15.11 44.90
C VAL A 813 -5.40 15.59 44.00
N SER A 814 -5.65 16.91 43.95
CA SER A 814 -6.72 17.46 43.10
C SER A 814 -6.47 17.22 41.61
N GLU A 815 -5.25 17.49 41.13
CA GLU A 815 -4.93 17.29 39.71
C GLU A 815 -4.94 15.81 39.30
N ILE A 816 -4.50 14.89 40.18
CA ILE A 816 -4.58 13.44 39.92
C ILE A 816 -6.03 12.98 39.75
N LEU A 817 -6.95 13.47 40.60
CA LEU A 817 -8.38 13.14 40.50
C LEU A 817 -9.02 13.70 39.22
N LEU A 818 -8.65 14.92 38.83
CA LEU A 818 -9.13 15.55 37.59
C LEU A 818 -8.58 14.85 36.34
N GLN A 819 -7.31 14.42 36.37
CA GLN A 819 -6.71 13.60 35.31
C GLN A 819 -7.41 12.24 35.18
N ALA A 820 -7.72 11.57 36.30
CA ALA A 820 -8.46 10.31 36.30
C ALA A 820 -9.89 10.47 35.73
N LEU A 821 -10.60 11.55 36.07
CA LEU A 821 -11.90 11.87 35.47
C LEU A 821 -11.81 12.16 33.97
N SER A 822 -10.74 12.84 33.53
CA SER A 822 -10.52 13.16 32.10
C SER A 822 -10.10 11.97 31.23
N ALA A 823 -9.73 10.84 31.84
CA ALA A 823 -9.10 9.74 31.14
C ALA A 823 -10.00 9.10 30.08
N SER A 824 -11.32 9.04 30.29
CA SER A 824 -12.27 8.47 29.33
C SER A 824 -12.26 9.20 27.98
N SER A 825 -12.34 10.53 27.99
CA SER A 825 -12.36 11.35 26.77
C SER A 825 -11.04 11.30 25.98
N ILE A 826 -9.90 11.20 26.70
CA ILE A 826 -8.58 11.10 26.07
C ILE A 826 -8.34 9.68 25.52
N VAL A 827 -8.65 8.64 26.29
CA VAL A 827 -8.46 7.23 25.88
C VAL A 827 -9.42 6.85 24.74
N THR A 828 -10.66 7.34 24.72
CA THR A 828 -11.55 7.17 23.56
C THR A 828 -10.99 7.82 22.30
N THR A 829 -10.36 9.00 22.40
CA THR A 829 -9.65 9.64 21.28
C THR A 829 -8.51 8.76 20.76
N VAL A 830 -7.68 8.17 21.64
CA VAL A 830 -6.59 7.26 21.22
C VAL A 830 -7.15 5.97 20.60
N ALA A 831 -8.18 5.38 21.18
CA ALA A 831 -8.82 4.17 20.65
C ALA A 831 -9.43 4.41 19.25
N TYR A 832 -10.05 5.56 19.03
CA TYR A 832 -10.55 6.00 17.73
C TYR A 832 -9.40 6.16 16.73
N GLY A 833 -8.35 6.93 17.07
CA GLY A 833 -7.20 7.13 16.20
C GLY A 833 -6.48 5.83 15.82
N HIS A 834 -6.47 4.85 16.72
CA HIS A 834 -5.99 3.49 16.42
C HIS A 834 -6.93 2.75 15.46
N LYS A 835 -8.25 2.73 15.70
CA LYS A 835 -9.23 2.06 14.81
C LYS A 835 -9.10 2.55 13.36
N HIS A 836 -8.92 3.85 13.18
CA HIS A 836 -8.87 4.48 11.86
C HIS A 836 -7.44 4.62 11.28
N ASN A 837 -6.44 3.97 11.89
CA ASN A 837 -5.03 3.98 11.47
C ASN A 837 -4.41 5.40 11.33
N PHE A 838 -4.83 6.35 12.17
CA PHE A 838 -4.27 7.71 12.18
C PHE A 838 -2.85 7.77 12.78
N TYR A 839 -2.46 6.76 13.54
CA TYR A 839 -1.10 6.59 14.11
C TYR A 839 -0.14 5.85 13.16
N SER A 840 -0.39 5.90 11.84
CA SER A 840 0.54 5.44 10.82
C SER A 840 1.80 6.31 10.75
N GLN A 841 2.74 5.95 9.88
CA GLN A 841 3.89 6.77 9.54
C GLN A 841 3.46 8.22 9.22
N SER A 842 4.16 9.19 9.85
CA SER A 842 3.91 10.65 9.82
C SER A 842 2.47 11.15 10.08
N MET A 843 1.54 10.29 10.51
CA MET A 843 0.09 10.55 10.51
C MET A 843 -0.44 11.03 9.14
N GLU A 844 0.09 10.50 8.02
CA GLU A 844 -0.22 10.93 6.64
C GLU A 844 -1.73 11.03 6.33
N ARG A 845 -2.54 10.11 6.87
CA ARG A 845 -4.01 10.12 6.72
C ARG A 845 -4.69 11.40 7.26
N LEU A 846 -3.97 12.21 8.06
CA LEU A 846 -4.41 13.49 8.62
C LEU A 846 -3.70 14.71 8.00
N ASP A 847 -2.97 14.57 6.88
CA ASP A 847 -2.31 15.72 6.22
C ASP A 847 -3.30 16.81 5.80
N SER A 848 -4.51 16.42 5.39
CA SER A 848 -5.60 17.35 5.07
C SER A 848 -6.24 18.06 6.27
N ALA A 849 -5.85 17.71 7.51
CA ALA A 849 -6.41 18.24 8.74
C ALA A 849 -5.32 18.37 9.83
N PRO A 850 -4.40 19.36 9.75
CA PRO A 850 -3.31 19.53 10.72
C PRO A 850 -3.82 19.68 12.16
N SER A 851 -5.00 20.27 12.34
CA SER A 851 -5.75 20.35 13.60
C SER A 851 -5.93 18.97 14.25
N ALA A 852 -6.29 17.93 13.48
CA ALA A 852 -6.43 16.57 13.99
C ALA A 852 -5.09 15.97 14.45
N LYS A 853 -3.97 16.25 13.76
CA LYS A 853 -2.64 15.76 14.17
C LYS A 853 -2.30 16.22 15.58
N PHE A 854 -2.54 17.49 15.91
CA PHE A 854 -2.34 18.00 17.28
C PHE A 854 -3.26 17.32 18.29
N MET A 855 -4.53 17.06 17.95
CA MET A 855 -5.48 16.38 18.84
C MET A 855 -5.04 14.94 19.17
N TYR A 856 -4.82 14.12 18.14
CA TYR A 856 -4.45 12.71 18.31
C TYR A 856 -3.03 12.53 18.87
N ALA A 857 -2.07 13.40 18.51
CA ALA A 857 -0.73 13.39 19.12
C ALA A 857 -0.79 13.78 20.61
N GLY A 858 -1.52 14.85 20.97
CA GLY A 858 -1.71 15.26 22.36
C GLY A 858 -2.33 14.15 23.22
N ALA A 859 -3.34 13.46 22.69
CA ALA A 859 -3.97 12.33 23.38
C ALA A 859 -3.00 11.15 23.58
N LEU A 860 -2.24 10.75 22.56
CA LEU A 860 -1.27 9.66 22.64
C LEU A 860 -0.13 9.97 23.62
N ILE A 861 0.41 11.20 23.54
CA ILE A 861 1.48 11.69 24.43
C ILE A 861 0.99 11.70 25.88
N TRP A 862 -0.25 12.14 26.14
CA TRP A 862 -0.85 12.11 27.49
C TRP A 862 -0.89 10.70 28.07
N VAL A 863 -1.39 9.71 27.30
CA VAL A 863 -1.45 8.30 27.75
C VAL A 863 -0.04 7.74 28.05
N PHE A 864 0.94 8.04 27.18
CA PHE A 864 2.33 7.63 27.41
C PHE A 864 2.91 8.25 28.70
N ILE A 865 2.67 9.54 28.97
CA ILE A 865 3.16 10.20 30.18
C ILE A 865 2.48 9.62 31.42
N VAL A 866 1.16 9.36 31.41
CA VAL A 866 0.47 8.72 32.55
C VAL A 866 1.07 7.34 32.84
N PHE A 867 1.32 6.52 31.82
CA PHE A 867 1.93 5.20 31.96
C PHE A 867 3.36 5.29 32.52
N ALA A 868 4.23 6.12 31.91
CA ALA A 868 5.61 6.30 32.36
C ALA A 868 5.69 6.88 33.78
N SER A 869 4.83 7.85 34.12
CA SER A 869 4.74 8.44 35.46
C SER A 869 4.29 7.42 36.50
N SER A 870 3.33 6.56 36.16
CA SER A 870 2.87 5.48 37.03
C SER A 870 4.00 4.48 37.32
N ILE A 871 4.79 4.10 36.30
CA ILE A 871 5.97 3.25 36.49
C ILE A 871 7.02 3.92 37.39
N LEU A 872 7.35 5.20 37.17
CA LEU A 872 8.34 5.92 37.97
C LEU A 872 7.89 6.08 39.44
N LEU A 873 6.59 6.31 39.68
CA LEU A 873 6.02 6.36 41.02
C LEU A 873 6.02 4.97 41.69
N ILE A 874 5.63 3.91 40.98
CA ILE A 874 5.69 2.53 41.50
C ILE A 874 7.13 2.15 41.85
N GLN A 875 8.11 2.44 40.99
CA GLN A 875 9.54 2.20 41.28
C GLN A 875 10.02 2.96 42.53
N ALA A 876 9.64 4.24 42.66
CA ALA A 876 9.99 5.04 43.84
C ALA A 876 9.29 4.59 45.14
N LEU A 877 8.20 3.82 45.04
CA LEU A 877 7.48 3.21 46.17
C LEU A 877 7.95 1.78 46.47
N TRP A 878 8.33 0.98 45.47
CA TRP A 878 8.88 -0.37 45.64
C TRP A 878 10.30 -0.37 46.23
N ASP A 879 11.05 0.72 46.05
CA ASP A 879 12.29 1.01 46.79
C ASP A 879 12.09 1.02 48.34
N VAL A 880 10.84 1.03 48.83
CA VAL A 880 10.50 0.89 50.25
C VAL A 880 10.38 -0.58 50.69
N SER A 881 9.82 -1.48 49.86
CA SER A 881 9.49 -2.86 50.28
C SER A 881 10.69 -3.80 50.32
N THR A 882 11.67 -3.64 49.43
CA THR A 882 12.88 -4.48 49.39
C THR A 882 13.84 -4.24 50.55
N SER A 883 13.61 -3.22 51.38
CA SER A 883 14.47 -2.88 52.53
C SER A 883 14.21 -3.70 53.81
N PHE A 884 13.49 -4.83 53.72
CA PHE A 884 13.17 -5.70 54.88
C PHE A 884 13.32 -7.21 54.62
N SER A 885 13.98 -7.64 53.53
CA SER A 885 14.11 -9.07 53.19
C SER A 885 15.55 -9.47 52.82
N VAL A 886 16.22 -10.09 53.80
CA VAL A 886 17.35 -11.05 53.67
C VAL A 886 18.68 -10.53 53.12
N ASP A 887 19.75 -11.00 53.74
CA ASP A 887 21.15 -10.84 53.35
C ASP A 887 21.53 -11.94 52.34
N GLU A 888 21.56 -11.63 51.03
CA GLU A 888 22.07 -12.55 50.01
C GLU A 888 22.64 -11.81 48.78
N THR A 889 23.66 -12.37 48.14
CA THR A 889 24.45 -11.70 47.10
C THR A 889 23.98 -12.04 45.67
N PRO A 890 23.57 -11.06 44.86
CA PRO A 890 23.20 -11.31 43.46
C PRO A 890 24.45 -11.45 42.59
N THR A 891 24.74 -12.66 42.13
CA THR A 891 25.71 -12.90 41.05
C THR A 891 25.10 -12.50 39.69
N PRO A 892 25.82 -11.77 38.82
CA PRO A 892 25.27 -11.31 37.55
C PRO A 892 25.22 -12.46 36.53
N ARG A 893 24.04 -12.71 35.95
CA ARG A 893 23.90 -13.50 34.71
C ARG A 893 24.16 -12.61 33.49
N PRO A 894 24.81 -13.11 32.42
CA PRO A 894 25.12 -12.30 31.25
C PRO A 894 23.86 -12.01 30.41
N ILE A 895 23.73 -10.76 29.97
CA ILE A 895 22.76 -10.30 28.96
C ILE A 895 23.55 -9.61 27.84
N ASN A 896 23.02 -9.64 26.62
CA ASN A 896 23.78 -9.40 25.38
C ASN A 896 24.27 -7.93 25.26
N PRO A 897 25.52 -7.63 24.83
CA PRO A 897 26.11 -6.29 25.03
C PRO A 897 25.58 -5.15 24.13
N ARG A 898 24.80 -5.43 23.08
CA ARG A 898 24.55 -4.46 21.99
C ARG A 898 23.46 -3.44 22.28
N ASP A 899 22.35 -3.86 22.92
CA ASP A 899 21.20 -2.98 23.17
C ASP A 899 21.45 -1.94 24.28
N MET A 900 22.51 -2.14 25.07
CA MET A 900 22.85 -1.25 26.19
C MET A 900 23.48 0.08 25.72
N HIS A 901 24.14 0.14 24.57
CA HIS A 901 25.06 1.25 24.26
C HIS A 901 24.34 2.57 23.93
N LEU A 902 23.26 2.52 23.14
CA LEU A 902 22.46 3.71 22.81
C LEU A 902 21.60 4.16 24.00
N ALA A 903 21.03 3.20 24.73
CA ALA A 903 20.21 3.44 25.91
C ALA A 903 21.03 3.96 27.11
N ALA A 904 22.35 3.70 27.16
CA ALA A 904 23.25 4.27 28.17
C ALA A 904 23.60 5.73 27.86
N GLN A 905 24.05 6.04 26.64
CA GLN A 905 24.58 7.38 26.31
C GLN A 905 23.59 8.54 26.49
N LEU A 906 22.29 8.33 26.24
CA LEU A 906 21.26 9.34 26.53
C LEU A 906 20.85 9.40 28.01
N LYS A 907 21.12 8.33 28.77
CA LYS A 907 20.60 8.14 30.13
C LYS A 907 21.58 8.61 31.20
N GLU A 908 22.87 8.39 31.04
CA GLU A 908 23.89 8.82 32.02
C GLU A 908 23.87 10.34 32.30
N PRO A 909 23.99 11.25 31.32
CA PRO A 909 24.03 12.69 31.60
C PRO A 909 22.72 13.22 32.19
N PHE A 910 21.56 12.64 31.83
CA PHE A 910 20.28 13.00 32.43
C PHE A 910 20.17 12.49 33.87
N VAL A 911 20.57 11.25 34.15
CA VAL A 911 20.56 10.67 35.50
C VAL A 911 21.56 11.39 36.42
N GLU A 912 22.74 11.78 35.91
CA GLU A 912 23.71 12.56 36.67
C GLU A 912 23.18 13.97 37.00
N GLN A 913 22.62 14.71 36.04
CA GLN A 913 21.99 16.01 36.32
C GLN A 913 20.78 15.89 37.26
N TRP A 914 19.96 14.85 37.11
CA TRP A 914 18.79 14.61 37.95
C TRP A 914 19.18 14.26 39.38
N THR A 915 20.17 13.39 39.58
CA THR A 915 20.68 13.03 40.92
C THR A 915 21.42 14.18 41.59
N TRP A 916 22.15 15.01 40.83
CA TRP A 916 22.70 16.28 41.32
C TRP A 916 21.61 17.25 41.77
N LEU A 917 20.52 17.38 41.01
CA LEU A 917 19.40 18.25 41.35
C LEU A 917 18.64 17.74 42.60
N GLU A 918 18.36 16.42 42.67
CA GLU A 918 17.83 15.78 43.87
C GLU A 918 18.73 16.00 45.09
N GLU A 919 20.04 15.88 44.93
CA GLU A 919 20.99 16.08 46.03
C GLU A 919 21.03 17.54 46.50
N LYS A 920 21.07 18.53 45.59
CA LYS A 920 21.08 19.95 45.95
C LYS A 920 19.77 20.43 46.59
N ILE A 921 18.62 19.95 46.09
CA ILE A 921 17.33 20.22 46.73
C ILE A 921 17.26 19.54 48.11
N ALA A 922 17.70 18.28 48.22
CA ALA A 922 17.74 17.57 49.49
C ALA A 922 18.67 18.27 50.50
N GLU A 923 19.86 18.72 50.11
CA GLU A 923 20.78 19.47 51.00
C GLU A 923 20.13 20.73 51.57
N TYR A 924 19.50 21.55 50.72
CA TYR A 924 18.77 22.77 51.14
C TYR A 924 17.60 22.47 52.11
N TRP A 925 16.98 21.29 52.00
CA TRP A 925 15.91 20.82 52.89
C TRP A 925 16.43 20.12 54.17
N ILE A 926 17.64 19.55 54.15
CA ILE A 926 18.22 18.79 55.26
C ILE A 926 18.92 19.70 56.27
N ASP A 927 19.66 20.73 55.82
CA ASP A 927 20.58 21.50 56.66
C ASP A 927 19.89 22.43 57.68
N LYS A 928 18.56 22.53 57.62
CA LYS A 928 17.76 23.51 58.37
C LYS A 928 16.78 22.92 59.38
N ASP A 929 16.72 21.60 59.50
CA ASP A 929 15.72 20.88 60.28
C ASP A 929 16.37 20.27 61.54
N TRP A 930 16.57 21.13 62.55
CA TRP A 930 17.15 20.79 63.85
C TRP A 930 16.05 20.47 64.88
N ASP A 931 15.63 19.21 64.94
CA ASP A 931 14.77 18.72 66.02
C ASP A 931 15.56 18.62 67.33
N LEU A 932 15.22 19.46 68.31
CA LEU A 932 15.71 19.37 69.70
C LEU A 932 14.77 18.47 70.50
N GLU A 933 15.14 17.21 70.65
CA GLU A 933 14.37 16.23 71.43
C GLU A 933 14.44 16.55 72.94
N ALA A 934 13.28 16.61 73.60
CA ALA A 934 13.13 17.10 74.97
C ALA A 934 12.65 15.99 75.92
N SER A 935 13.56 15.07 76.26
CA SER A 935 13.28 13.88 77.09
C SER A 935 14.05 13.96 78.43
N PRO A 936 13.40 14.28 79.56
CA PRO A 936 14.08 14.38 80.85
C PRO A 936 14.31 13.02 81.51
N LEU A 937 15.56 12.71 81.88
CA LEU A 937 15.89 11.56 82.71
C LEU A 937 15.58 11.84 84.19
N MET A 938 14.73 11.01 84.80
CA MET A 938 14.45 11.03 86.24
C MET A 938 15.38 10.09 87.02
N ARG A 939 16.06 10.60 88.04
CA ARG A 939 16.62 9.81 89.14
C ARG A 939 16.68 10.68 90.40
N ASP A 940 16.18 10.14 91.52
CA ASP A 940 16.27 10.69 92.89
C ASP A 940 15.93 12.20 93.06
N GLY A 941 14.79 12.61 92.48
CA GLY A 941 13.98 13.72 93.01
C GLY A 941 14.56 15.14 92.96
N ARG A 942 15.69 15.38 92.30
CA ARG A 942 16.27 16.73 92.12
C ARG A 942 16.61 17.01 90.66
N THR A 943 16.03 18.07 90.10
CA THR A 943 16.30 18.51 88.74
C THR A 943 17.60 19.31 88.66
N TYR A 944 18.60 18.81 87.96
CA TYR A 944 19.82 19.55 87.62
C TYR A 944 19.77 20.05 86.16
N PRO A 945 20.29 21.25 85.86
CA PRO A 945 20.46 21.71 84.48
C PRO A 945 21.65 20.97 83.82
N VAL A 946 21.37 19.94 83.04
CA VAL A 946 22.40 19.17 82.32
C VAL A 946 22.96 19.97 81.15
N TYR A 947 24.29 20.10 81.10
CA TYR A 947 25.01 20.67 79.96
C TYR A 947 25.13 19.66 78.81
N GLY A 948 24.90 20.12 77.58
CA GLY A 948 25.40 19.50 76.35
C GLY A 948 24.66 18.24 75.86
N THR A 949 23.68 18.44 74.98
CA THR A 949 23.23 17.38 74.05
C THR A 949 24.05 17.43 72.76
N LEU A 950 24.60 16.28 72.34
CA LEU A 950 25.32 16.14 71.07
C LEU A 950 24.33 15.94 69.90
N PRO A 951 24.59 16.49 68.70
CA PRO A 951 23.71 16.29 67.54
C PRO A 951 23.78 14.86 67.00
N THR A 952 22.71 14.08 67.13
CA THR A 952 22.60 12.73 66.56
C THR A 952 21.93 12.76 65.19
N LYS A 953 22.74 12.80 64.12
CA LYS A 953 22.26 12.87 62.73
C LYS A 953 21.63 11.54 62.28
N SER A 954 20.35 11.34 62.56
CA SER A 954 19.58 10.16 62.12
C SER A 954 19.72 9.92 60.62
N ARG A 955 20.32 8.78 60.25
CA ARG A 955 20.65 8.42 58.87
C ARG A 955 19.40 8.11 58.04
N ASP A 956 18.31 7.67 58.67
CA ASP A 956 17.04 7.39 57.98
C ASP A 956 16.22 8.65 57.70
N ASN A 957 16.23 9.67 58.58
CA ASN A 957 15.55 10.94 58.29
C ASN A 957 16.11 11.58 56.99
N ARG A 958 17.42 11.42 56.72
CA ARG A 958 18.03 11.81 55.43
C ARG A 958 17.51 11.01 54.22
N LYS A 959 17.33 9.69 54.35
CA LYS A 959 16.77 8.84 53.27
C LYS A 959 15.33 9.22 52.97
N THR A 960 14.48 9.34 54.00
CA THR A 960 13.06 9.67 53.87
C THR A 960 12.86 11.06 53.24
N LYS A 961 13.68 12.06 53.62
CA LYS A 961 13.68 13.38 52.99
C LYS A 961 14.09 13.34 51.51
N ARG A 962 15.14 12.59 51.14
CA ARG A 962 15.52 12.39 49.72
C ARG A 962 14.41 11.71 48.91
N ARG A 963 13.76 10.67 49.46
CA ARG A 963 12.62 9.99 48.82
C ARG A 963 11.42 10.94 48.59
N MET A 964 11.10 11.79 49.56
CA MET A 964 10.06 12.82 49.40
C MET A 964 10.39 13.85 48.32
N VAL A 965 11.66 14.30 48.23
CA VAL A 965 12.12 15.18 47.14
C VAL A 965 11.94 14.49 45.79
N ARG A 966 12.40 13.24 45.64
CA ARG A 966 12.28 12.44 44.40
C ARG A 966 10.83 12.27 43.94
N LEU A 967 9.93 11.86 44.83
CA LEU A 967 8.49 11.74 44.52
C LEU A 967 7.87 13.10 44.11
N THR A 968 8.27 14.19 44.76
CA THR A 968 7.79 15.55 44.43
C THR A 968 8.32 16.00 43.06
N LEU A 969 9.58 15.69 42.73
CA LEU A 969 10.21 16.09 41.46
C LEU A 969 9.61 15.31 40.28
N ILE A 970 9.39 14.00 40.44
CA ILE A 970 8.62 13.18 39.49
C ILE A 970 7.24 13.81 39.26
N ALA A 971 6.48 14.07 40.33
CA ALA A 971 5.13 14.64 40.20
C ALA A 971 5.10 16.00 39.49
N ILE A 972 6.05 16.91 39.75
CA ILE A 972 6.13 18.21 39.07
C ILE A 972 6.41 18.04 37.57
N VAL A 973 7.37 17.16 37.21
CA VAL A 973 7.77 16.94 35.82
C VAL A 973 6.67 16.23 35.03
N SER A 974 6.03 15.22 35.61
CA SER A 974 4.83 14.58 35.06
C SER A 974 3.70 15.58 34.82
N MET A 975 3.40 16.44 35.80
CA MET A 975 2.34 17.45 35.67
C MET A 975 2.64 18.48 34.56
N PHE A 976 3.89 18.91 34.41
CA PHE A 976 4.29 19.78 33.30
C PHE A 976 4.06 19.12 31.93
N PHE A 977 4.52 17.88 31.74
CA PHE A 977 4.34 17.19 30.44
C PHE A 977 2.88 16.87 30.16
N LEU A 978 2.08 16.47 31.16
CA LEU A 978 0.64 16.26 31.01
C LEU A 978 -0.08 17.56 30.63
N TRP A 979 0.31 18.69 31.22
CA TRP A 979 -0.20 20.02 30.87
C TRP A 979 0.12 20.42 29.42
N VAL A 980 1.34 20.13 28.92
CA VAL A 980 1.69 20.31 27.50
C VAL A 980 0.84 19.43 26.59
N ALA A 981 0.67 18.15 26.93
CA ALA A 981 -0.14 17.20 26.16
C ALA A 981 -1.62 17.61 26.08
N GLN A 982 -2.17 18.11 27.20
CA GLN A 982 -3.52 18.70 27.27
C GLN A 982 -3.66 19.95 26.40
N TRP A 983 -2.65 20.81 26.30
CA TRP A 983 -2.67 21.94 25.35
C TRP A 983 -2.65 21.47 23.89
N MET A 984 -1.82 20.48 23.52
CA MET A 984 -1.82 19.93 22.16
C MET A 984 -3.20 19.35 21.79
N PHE A 985 -3.80 18.58 22.71
CA PHE A 985 -5.14 18.02 22.56
C PHE A 985 -6.20 19.11 22.33
N TRP A 986 -6.26 20.13 23.20
CA TRP A 986 -7.26 21.20 23.11
C TRP A 986 -7.05 22.16 21.93
N LEU A 987 -5.80 22.47 21.57
CA LEU A 987 -5.52 23.29 20.39
C LEU A 987 -5.93 22.57 19.10
N GLY A 988 -5.69 21.26 19.00
CA GLY A 988 -6.14 20.46 17.87
C GLY A 988 -7.66 20.36 17.76
N PHE A 989 -8.36 20.13 18.88
CA PHE A 989 -9.82 20.07 18.91
C PHE A 989 -10.49 21.43 18.59
N ILE A 990 -9.94 22.54 19.10
CA ILE A 990 -10.42 23.90 18.79
C ILE A 990 -10.13 24.28 17.33
N GLY A 991 -9.04 23.79 16.74
CA GLY A 991 -8.78 23.89 15.30
C GLY A 991 -9.85 23.17 14.48
N LEU A 992 -10.08 21.88 14.75
CA LEU A 992 -11.07 21.07 14.02
C LEU A 992 -12.49 21.67 14.07
N THR A 993 -12.89 22.21 15.22
CA THR A 993 -14.19 22.88 15.43
C THR A 993 -14.19 24.37 15.01
N ALA A 994 -13.22 24.75 14.18
CA ALA A 994 -13.14 26.04 13.50
C ALA A 994 -12.67 25.92 12.04
N ASP A 995 -12.42 24.69 11.57
CA ASP A 995 -12.27 24.31 10.17
C ASP A 995 -13.67 23.99 9.53
N GLU A 996 -14.75 24.15 10.32
CA GLU A 996 -16.19 24.22 9.92
C GLU A 996 -16.70 25.67 9.80
#